data_AF-A0A1V9Y5J4-F1
#
_entry.id   AF-A0A1V9Y5J4-F1
#
_cell.length_a   1.000
_cell.length_b   1.000
_cell.length_c   1.000
_cell.angle_alpha   90.00
_cell.angle_beta   90.00
_cell.angle_gamma   90.00
#
_symmetry.space_group_name_H-M   'P 1'
#
loop_
_entity.id
_entity.type
_entity.pdbx_description
1 polymer ?
#
loop_
_entity_poly.entity_id
_entity_poly.type
_entity_poly.pdbx_seq_one_letter_code
_entity_poly.pdbx_strand_id
1 'polypeptide(L)'
;MGALCQKEAATTVAAPSPRTLHVILVYSNPQNFASRKRLLLQTHRHLLDVKQRLTGNDSLEVVVAQVAYDGADYVQLDETGKYDLCLRTPSVNAIWCKENLVNLAVRNILQRTSHCAEYFAYVDADITFESPLFVTDTLDRLHPHAMLQMFETATLENPIPTVVKGFGYQYHMNNKLASALKNVSNDHSDYWHPGFAWALHRDVFLAAGGLIERSYGSGDRHMAMAIIGRAQDSIPNNANVAPAYAQMILDWQAVAMEYGVQLGYVPGSVFHSWHGSLVNRQYMGRWDTIVKHQFDPYEHLHVSPDTGLLEWSTAASKELRAEVAAYFSNRNEDEPMPTVHQQAKKSARHRLRVRTDKPMATTTITITTITTATTTEIRNMVNQTPKMTPGSMMNNSEEALDALGGQSGSLRLLPPEVVVAKEQAAKKDDKRDVNLAYPTGEQAVVFDADGCGFCYYETGRVAVCVSKVNAYQRRHTFYDNSRLKRILCSIDEHVVGSADKPHGCKLVLTKDGAIYSDGNNDIVHVLELVNAGTPPKDPILIQLNENLSFKFVDRKQIVVKFVNCGIALDFQCGERLKREDTYLGHSHRITIGPQRGKLLIDTTCPNLVQRQKQIEVAALEKRSKQHPRSQDLSHPSIKQVVTGLEQTFDRYEGCKVTPYCSGSWLSDARERTLAELPVLPPTGFEVGTEPTIFGQPMQPHETKHLLHNLQNKDGQWLASLEIRQNLEHANPVLPRTAVLCNASGRYSVDIQVPGGSAVAKGARLDLVTSASLDDFLSTECGTDQLVLVACLRADDRRSRHAEKALEAVNEILSEKPDALMQHAFPQSLVVNIINHKYRIVKVDLAESRALAKRYRIHATPTFLLFFEGKLVGVSSLGGQALRITPTTKNASLTHLMDQPPRTLLVQANVKLQVANEKILRKEHFDWDLAMNGEQAMLRFTKMAKAASVNGVVPSYDLIILSDDVNESDCRMIDRYLRSGDSKKGKLNSDVLVCSLLTDPLIEIQFSTMICDACRVAHGRRTSVAAELFGVCPHCGIVPKKLATEFLPAAVVSMTHVVVYKHIRATTLHRLAELWRERSLKRKSEQLHRGPEVEAHLGFTKEAFFREMDVALQNGRQGHFLPKSHIPEMALSATETFVGATHLTKPPHSA
;
A
#
# COMPACT_ATOMS: atom_id res chain seq x y z
N MET A 1 8.33 22.92 25.92
CA MET A 1 9.34 21.83 25.99
C MET A 1 10.34 21.84 24.82
N GLY A 2 9.91 21.92 23.55
CA GLY A 2 10.79 21.69 22.38
C GLY A 2 11.97 22.64 22.12
N ALA A 3 12.26 23.64 22.97
CA ALA A 3 13.27 24.68 22.70
C ALA A 3 14.68 24.38 23.24
N LEU A 4 14.86 23.36 24.10
CA LEU A 4 16.11 23.14 24.84
C LEU A 4 17.12 22.20 24.15
N CYS A 5 16.69 21.33 23.25
CA CYS A 5 17.53 20.21 22.77
C CYS A 5 18.34 20.51 21.48
N GLN A 6 18.16 21.67 20.84
CA GLN A 6 18.72 21.95 19.50
C GLN A 6 20.04 22.75 19.48
N LYS A 7 20.64 23.12 20.63
CA LYS A 7 21.78 24.05 20.66
C LYS A 7 23.18 23.47 20.92
N GLU A 8 23.33 22.19 21.27
CA GLU A 8 24.66 21.63 21.65
C GLU A 8 25.19 20.53 20.71
N ALA A 9 24.35 19.97 19.82
CA ALA A 9 24.72 18.86 18.93
C ALA A 9 25.55 19.28 17.68
N ALA A 10 26.31 20.38 17.75
CA ALA A 10 26.84 21.07 16.56
C ALA A 10 28.37 21.07 16.39
N THR A 11 29.15 20.46 17.31
CA THR A 11 30.63 20.42 17.20
C THR A 11 31.26 19.12 17.75
N THR A 12 31.04 18.00 17.07
CA THR A 12 32.00 16.87 16.98
C THR A 12 31.50 15.80 16.00
N VAL A 13 32.38 15.25 15.16
CA VAL A 13 32.08 14.02 14.40
C VAL A 13 32.36 12.83 15.31
N ALA A 14 31.41 12.53 16.19
CA ALA A 14 31.44 11.33 17.02
C ALA A 14 31.27 10.06 16.16
N ALA A 15 31.72 8.91 16.69
CA ALA A 15 31.37 7.61 16.13
C ALA A 15 29.84 7.39 16.20
N PRO A 16 29.22 6.63 15.29
CA PRO A 16 27.78 6.38 15.32
C PRO A 16 27.39 5.68 16.63
N SER A 17 26.64 6.39 17.47
CA SER A 17 26.15 5.89 18.76
C SER A 17 25.32 4.61 18.56
N PRO A 18 25.40 3.64 19.49
CA PRO A 18 24.57 2.44 19.40
C PRO A 18 23.08 2.81 19.44
N ARG A 19 22.26 2.11 18.65
CA ARG A 19 20.81 2.29 18.65
C ARG A 19 20.24 1.55 19.84
N THR A 20 19.76 2.27 20.86
CA THR A 20 19.14 1.66 22.05
C THR A 20 17.63 1.71 21.97
N LEU A 21 17.00 0.54 21.87
CA LEU A 21 15.55 0.39 22.08
C LEU A 21 15.27 0.25 23.58
N HIS A 22 14.47 1.15 24.13
CA HIS A 22 14.06 1.10 25.53
C HIS A 22 12.68 0.43 25.63
N VAL A 23 12.63 -0.83 26.05
CA VAL A 23 11.39 -1.61 26.19
C VAL A 23 10.85 -1.49 27.61
N ILE A 24 9.68 -0.87 27.73
CA ILE A 24 8.99 -0.61 28.99
C ILE A 24 7.97 -1.73 29.24
N LEU A 25 8.17 -2.50 30.31
CA LEU A 25 7.16 -3.38 30.90
C LEU A 25 6.42 -2.64 32.01
N VAL A 26 5.09 -2.79 32.06
CA VAL A 26 4.26 -2.19 33.11
C VAL A 26 3.70 -3.26 34.05
N TYR A 27 3.81 -3.03 35.35
CA TYR A 27 3.20 -3.87 36.38
C TYR A 27 2.28 -3.05 37.30
N SER A 28 1.00 -3.40 37.28
CA SER A 28 0.01 -2.99 38.27
C SER A 28 -0.85 -4.20 38.61
N ASN A 29 -1.04 -4.46 39.90
CA ASN A 29 -1.73 -5.64 40.41
C ASN A 29 -2.47 -5.35 41.73
N PRO A 30 -3.52 -4.51 41.72
CA PRO A 30 -4.23 -4.08 42.93
C PRO A 30 -4.99 -5.20 43.67
N GLN A 31 -4.97 -6.43 43.14
CA GLN A 31 -5.61 -7.62 43.72
C GLN A 31 -4.61 -8.75 43.99
N ASN A 32 -3.31 -8.52 43.82
CA ASN A 32 -2.23 -9.47 44.08
C ASN A 32 -2.33 -10.83 43.35
N PHE A 33 -2.94 -10.86 42.15
CA PHE A 33 -3.01 -12.07 41.32
C PHE A 33 -1.61 -12.65 41.04
N ALA A 34 -1.41 -13.95 41.32
CA ALA A 34 -0.12 -14.62 41.20
C ALA A 34 0.33 -14.75 39.73
N SER A 35 -0.62 -14.92 38.82
CA SER A 35 -0.46 -14.91 37.36
C SER A 35 0.31 -13.68 36.88
N ARG A 36 -0.11 -12.46 37.27
CA ARG A 36 0.57 -11.21 36.88
C ARG A 36 2.04 -11.18 37.29
N LYS A 37 2.35 -11.58 38.53
CA LYS A 37 3.74 -11.61 39.03
C LYS A 37 4.58 -12.65 38.28
N ARG A 38 4.02 -13.83 38.02
CA ARG A 38 4.67 -14.89 37.22
C ARG A 38 4.95 -14.42 35.79
N LEU A 39 3.97 -13.81 35.14
CA LEU A 39 4.07 -13.37 33.75
C LEU A 39 5.06 -12.22 33.56
N LEU A 40 5.06 -11.22 34.46
CA LEU A 40 6.08 -10.16 34.43
C LEU A 40 7.49 -10.75 34.43
N LEU A 41 7.78 -11.70 35.33
CA LEU A 41 9.10 -12.32 35.44
C LEU A 41 9.44 -13.20 34.22
N GLN A 42 8.46 -13.91 33.66
CA GLN A 42 8.60 -14.69 32.43
C GLN A 42 8.98 -13.78 31.24
N THR A 43 8.24 -12.69 31.05
CA THR A 43 8.45 -11.69 29.99
C THR A 43 9.78 -10.95 30.18
N HIS A 44 10.11 -10.55 31.42
CA HIS A 44 11.37 -9.91 31.77
C HIS A 44 12.58 -10.79 31.42
N ARG A 45 12.57 -12.06 31.83
CA ARG A 45 13.65 -13.03 31.51
C ARG A 45 13.82 -13.25 30.02
N HIS A 46 12.72 -13.31 29.26
CA HIS A 46 12.77 -13.41 27.80
C HIS A 46 13.44 -12.17 27.17
N LEU A 47 13.15 -10.96 27.66
CA LEU A 47 13.82 -9.74 27.19
C LEU A 47 15.30 -9.67 27.61
N LEU A 48 15.67 -10.16 28.81
CA LEU A 48 17.08 -10.26 29.23
C LEU A 48 17.88 -11.26 28.38
N ASP A 49 17.28 -12.42 28.05
CA ASP A 49 17.89 -13.41 27.14
C ASP A 49 18.14 -12.82 25.75
N VAL A 50 17.20 -12.03 25.22
CA VAL A 50 17.40 -11.28 23.97
C VAL A 50 18.49 -10.20 24.14
N LYS A 51 18.49 -9.43 25.24
CA LYS A 51 19.52 -8.42 25.56
C LYS A 51 20.93 -9.02 25.58
N GLN A 52 21.10 -10.24 26.08
CA GLN A 52 22.39 -10.95 26.11
C GLN A 52 22.81 -11.53 24.76
N ARG A 53 21.88 -11.77 23.83
CA ARG A 53 22.15 -12.35 22.50
C ARG A 53 22.36 -11.29 21.40
N LEU A 54 22.02 -10.03 21.65
CA LEU A 54 22.25 -8.93 20.70
C LEU A 54 23.74 -8.70 20.45
N THR A 55 24.08 -8.44 19.19
CA THR A 55 25.46 -8.15 18.74
C THR A 55 25.45 -7.07 17.67
N GLY A 56 26.57 -6.35 17.51
CA GLY A 56 26.69 -5.23 16.59
C GLY A 56 26.45 -3.88 17.26
N ASN A 57 25.75 -2.97 16.57
CA ASN A 57 25.55 -1.59 17.01
C ASN A 57 24.14 -1.33 17.58
N ASP A 58 23.34 -2.38 17.77
CA ASP A 58 22.00 -2.33 18.36
C ASP A 58 22.03 -2.80 19.81
N SER A 59 21.17 -2.24 20.64
CA SER A 59 21.10 -2.51 22.08
C SER A 59 19.66 -2.47 22.59
N LEU A 60 19.38 -3.29 23.60
CA LEU A 60 18.11 -3.37 24.29
C LEU A 60 18.32 -2.94 25.74
N GLU A 61 17.53 -1.96 26.20
CA GLU A 61 17.36 -1.71 27.63
C GLU A 61 15.95 -2.06 28.06
N VAL A 62 15.84 -2.92 29.06
CA VAL A 62 14.58 -3.34 29.67
C VAL A 62 14.31 -2.42 30.85
N VAL A 63 13.08 -1.93 30.95
CA VAL A 63 12.66 -0.96 31.97
C VAL A 63 11.34 -1.43 32.57
N VAL A 64 11.31 -1.62 33.89
CA VAL A 64 10.08 -2.01 34.59
C VAL A 64 9.48 -0.81 35.33
N ALA A 65 8.28 -0.42 34.91
CA ALA A 65 7.45 0.58 35.58
C ALA A 65 6.40 -0.14 36.42
N GLN A 66 6.61 -0.20 37.75
CA GLN A 66 5.78 -0.97 38.67
C GLN A 66 5.12 -0.13 39.76
N VAL A 67 3.85 -0.43 40.04
CA VAL A 67 3.09 0.14 41.16
C VAL A 67 2.86 -0.92 42.23
N ALA A 68 3.34 -0.64 43.44
CA ALA A 68 2.93 -1.34 44.65
C ALA A 68 1.71 -0.65 45.28
N TYR A 69 0.78 -1.45 45.78
CA TYR A 69 -0.43 -0.95 46.45
C TYR A 69 -0.33 -1.10 47.97
N ASP A 70 -0.79 -0.08 48.69
CA ASP A 70 -0.75 0.00 50.16
C ASP A 70 0.65 -0.34 50.73
N GLY A 71 0.75 -1.38 51.56
CA GLY A 71 2.00 -1.88 52.14
C GLY A 71 2.67 -3.03 51.38
N ALA A 72 2.21 -3.42 50.19
CA ALA A 72 2.75 -4.57 49.45
C ALA A 72 4.20 -4.33 48.96
N ASP A 73 5.01 -5.39 48.88
CA ASP A 73 6.36 -5.32 48.32
C ASP A 73 6.36 -5.06 46.81
N TYR A 74 7.42 -4.44 46.32
CA TYR A 74 7.73 -4.41 44.89
C TYR A 74 8.06 -5.83 44.38
N VAL A 75 7.78 -6.10 43.10
CA VAL A 75 8.25 -7.33 42.47
C VAL A 75 9.76 -7.27 42.33
N GLN A 76 10.45 -8.15 43.05
CA GLN A 76 11.87 -8.43 42.88
C GLN A 76 12.11 -9.00 41.48
N LEU A 77 12.98 -8.33 40.72
CA LEU A 77 13.37 -8.69 39.35
C LEU A 77 14.71 -9.43 39.38
N ASP A 78 14.99 -10.24 38.35
CA ASP A 78 16.26 -10.99 38.25
C ASP A 78 17.47 -10.09 37.93
N GLU A 79 17.24 -8.97 37.25
CA GLU A 79 18.17 -7.86 36.99
C GLU A 79 17.38 -6.57 37.28
N THR A 80 18.02 -5.53 37.85
CA THR A 80 17.37 -4.22 38.07
C THR A 80 17.79 -3.26 36.97
N GLY A 81 16.83 -2.73 36.22
CA GLY A 81 17.06 -1.84 35.09
C GLY A 81 17.50 -0.44 35.52
N LYS A 82 18.44 0.16 34.77
CA LYS A 82 18.99 1.51 35.01
C LYS A 82 17.92 2.61 35.08
N TYR A 83 16.78 2.40 34.42
CA TYR A 83 15.68 3.36 34.29
C TYR A 83 14.38 2.89 34.96
N ASP A 84 14.42 1.82 35.76
CA ASP A 84 13.25 1.27 36.45
C ASP A 84 12.55 2.33 37.32
N LEU A 85 11.24 2.17 37.43
CA LEU A 85 10.34 3.13 38.07
C LEU A 85 9.40 2.40 39.03
N CYS A 86 9.73 2.42 40.32
CA CYS A 86 8.93 1.82 41.39
C CYS A 86 8.15 2.91 42.12
N LEU A 87 6.82 2.89 41.99
CA LEU A 87 5.90 3.87 42.58
C LEU A 87 4.91 3.18 43.53
N ARG A 88 4.30 3.96 44.43
CA ARG A 88 3.38 3.45 45.45
C ARG A 88 2.15 4.34 45.58
N THR A 89 0.99 3.72 45.74
CA THR A 89 -0.30 4.41 45.97
C THR A 89 -1.22 3.53 46.84
N PRO A 90 -2.16 4.11 47.60
CA PRO A 90 -3.24 3.34 48.22
C PRO A 90 -4.07 2.54 47.19
N SER A 91 -4.58 1.36 47.57
CA SER A 91 -5.43 0.52 46.70
C SER A 91 -6.78 1.16 46.35
N VAL A 92 -7.27 2.10 47.17
CA VAL A 92 -8.46 2.90 46.84
C VAL A 92 -8.27 3.75 45.57
N ASN A 93 -7.04 4.06 45.18
CA ASN A 93 -6.68 4.77 43.94
C ASN A 93 -6.41 3.81 42.75
N ALA A 94 -6.75 2.53 42.85
CA ALA A 94 -6.55 1.58 41.76
C ALA A 94 -7.43 1.91 40.53
N ILE A 95 -6.78 2.28 39.43
CA ILE A 95 -7.36 2.57 38.10
C ILE A 95 -6.45 2.01 37.00
N TRP A 96 -6.85 2.15 35.72
CA TRP A 96 -6.05 1.74 34.56
C TRP A 96 -4.84 2.65 34.33
N CYS A 97 -3.78 2.48 35.12
CA CYS A 97 -2.58 3.33 35.07
C CYS A 97 -1.52 2.91 34.02
N LYS A 98 -1.84 2.05 33.04
CA LYS A 98 -0.84 1.55 32.06
C LYS A 98 -0.20 2.68 31.26
N GLU A 99 -1.01 3.46 30.56
CA GLU A 99 -0.55 4.55 29.70
C GLU A 99 0.10 5.69 30.52
N ASN A 100 -0.37 5.94 31.75
CA ASN A 100 0.27 6.83 32.72
C ASN A 100 1.68 6.34 33.11
N LEU A 101 1.85 5.06 33.44
CA LEU A 101 3.15 4.48 33.79
C LEU A 101 4.13 4.46 32.62
N VAL A 102 3.67 4.20 31.39
CA VAL A 102 4.52 4.36 30.19
C VAL A 102 4.94 5.81 30.02
N ASN A 103 4.01 6.77 30.17
CA ASN A 103 4.34 8.20 30.09
C ASN A 103 5.38 8.61 31.13
N LEU A 104 5.24 8.18 32.39
CA LEU A 104 6.21 8.45 33.46
C LEU A 104 7.57 7.76 33.20
N ALA A 105 7.57 6.52 32.70
CA ALA A 105 8.80 5.80 32.36
C ALA A 105 9.56 6.46 31.21
N VAL A 106 8.90 6.85 30.12
CA VAL A 106 9.54 7.61 29.01
C VAL A 106 10.07 8.96 29.51
N ARG A 107 9.32 9.67 30.36
CA ARG A 107 9.77 10.93 30.99
C ARG A 107 11.03 10.70 31.85
N ASN A 108 11.09 9.64 32.65
CA ASN A 108 12.26 9.26 33.48
C ASN A 108 13.48 8.86 32.62
N ILE A 109 13.29 8.07 31.55
CA ILE A 109 14.38 7.69 30.62
C ILE A 109 14.93 8.96 29.94
N LEU A 110 14.06 9.84 29.42
CA LEU A 110 14.48 11.08 28.77
C LEU A 110 15.27 11.99 29.74
N GLN A 111 14.81 12.16 30.98
CA GLN A 111 15.55 12.92 31.99
C GLN A 111 16.93 12.29 32.29
N ARG A 112 16.99 10.97 32.52
CA ARG A 112 18.23 10.23 32.81
C ARG A 112 19.18 10.07 31.61
N THR A 113 18.77 10.48 30.41
CA THR A 113 19.57 10.43 29.17
C THR A 113 19.80 11.81 28.56
N SER A 114 19.50 12.91 29.28
CA SER A 114 19.60 14.29 28.77
C SER A 114 18.83 14.50 27.45
N HIS A 115 17.67 13.85 27.32
CA HIS A 115 16.80 13.78 26.14
C HIS A 115 17.38 13.06 24.90
N CYS A 116 18.55 12.43 25.00
CA CYS A 116 19.20 11.72 23.89
C CYS A 116 18.57 10.37 23.54
N ALA A 117 17.70 9.78 24.38
CA ALA A 117 17.02 8.52 24.05
C ALA A 117 15.96 8.71 22.94
N GLU A 118 16.10 7.97 21.84
CA GLU A 118 15.31 8.18 20.61
C GLU A 118 14.24 7.11 20.34
N TYR A 119 14.46 5.88 20.81
CA TYR A 119 13.62 4.72 20.49
C TYR A 119 13.00 4.13 21.75
N PHE A 120 11.66 4.12 21.80
CA PHE A 120 10.87 3.61 22.92
C PHE A 120 9.93 2.50 22.45
N ALA A 121 9.68 1.55 23.33
CA ALA A 121 8.62 0.57 23.17
C ALA A 121 7.89 0.34 24.50
N TYR A 122 6.62 -0.03 24.44
CA TYR A 122 5.85 -0.52 25.57
C TYR A 122 5.25 -1.88 25.23
N VAL A 123 5.44 -2.83 26.13
CA VAL A 123 5.13 -4.24 25.93
C VAL A 123 4.30 -4.73 27.13
N ASP A 124 3.16 -5.35 26.85
CA ASP A 124 2.34 -5.99 27.88
C ASP A 124 3.11 -7.14 28.54
N ALA A 125 3.06 -7.19 29.87
CA ALA A 125 3.87 -8.09 30.70
C ALA A 125 3.46 -9.58 30.59
N ASP A 126 2.53 -9.92 29.70
CA ASP A 126 1.93 -11.24 29.47
C ASP A 126 2.30 -11.88 28.12
N ILE A 127 3.23 -11.27 27.34
CA ILE A 127 3.64 -11.78 26.02
C ILE A 127 5.11 -12.19 25.89
N THR A 128 5.42 -13.05 24.91
CA THR A 128 6.78 -13.28 24.39
C THR A 128 6.83 -13.14 22.87
N PHE A 129 7.99 -12.76 22.32
CA PHE A 129 8.23 -12.65 20.89
C PHE A 129 8.74 -13.98 20.30
N GLU A 130 8.25 -14.35 19.12
CA GLU A 130 8.73 -15.54 18.37
C GLU A 130 10.11 -15.29 17.73
N SER A 131 10.34 -14.07 17.22
CA SER A 131 11.60 -13.69 16.58
C SER A 131 12.60 -13.12 17.59
N PRO A 132 13.84 -13.66 17.71
CA PRO A 132 14.89 -13.04 18.51
C PRO A 132 15.45 -11.74 17.87
N LEU A 133 15.11 -11.46 16.61
CA LEU A 133 15.58 -10.28 15.87
C LEU A 133 14.66 -9.06 16.04
N PHE A 134 13.56 -9.19 16.80
CA PHE A 134 12.50 -8.15 16.89
C PHE A 134 13.05 -6.76 17.26
N VAL A 135 14.15 -6.68 18.03
CA VAL A 135 14.79 -5.41 18.42
C VAL A 135 15.37 -4.69 17.21
N THR A 136 16.22 -5.35 16.43
CA THR A 136 16.80 -4.79 15.19
C THR A 136 15.71 -4.54 14.15
N ASP A 137 14.77 -5.48 13.96
CA ASP A 137 13.63 -5.29 13.07
C ASP A 137 12.75 -4.09 13.48
N THR A 138 12.64 -3.77 14.78
CA THR A 138 11.97 -2.56 15.25
C THR A 138 12.81 -1.31 14.96
N LEU A 139 14.09 -1.31 15.31
CA LEU A 139 15.02 -0.18 15.13
C LEU A 139 15.23 0.19 13.65
N ASP A 140 15.19 -0.77 12.73
CA ASP A 140 15.27 -0.54 11.28
C ASP A 140 13.99 0.08 10.68
N ARG A 141 12.88 0.05 11.42
CA ARG A 141 11.57 0.57 10.99
C ARG A 141 11.15 1.85 11.73
N LEU A 142 11.85 2.22 12.81
CA LEU A 142 11.61 3.47 13.53
C LEU A 142 12.32 4.65 12.83
N HIS A 143 11.53 5.65 12.45
CA HIS A 143 11.96 6.95 11.96
C HIS A 143 11.14 8.06 12.66
N PRO A 144 11.44 9.36 12.50
CA PRO A 144 10.87 10.41 13.36
C PRO A 144 9.35 10.50 13.49
N HIS A 145 8.58 9.98 12.51
CA HIS A 145 7.11 9.94 12.53
C HIS A 145 6.54 8.54 12.79
N ALA A 146 7.36 7.51 13.04
CA ALA A 146 6.93 6.12 13.12
C ALA A 146 6.27 5.77 14.46
N MET A 147 5.13 5.07 14.38
CA MET A 147 4.56 4.30 15.48
C MET A 147 4.19 2.91 14.96
N LEU A 148 4.84 1.88 15.52
CA LEU A 148 4.83 0.50 15.03
C LEU A 148 4.12 -0.41 16.02
N GLN A 149 3.26 -1.30 15.54
CA GLN A 149 2.84 -2.46 16.34
C GLN A 149 3.86 -3.60 16.14
N MET A 150 4.41 -4.16 17.21
CA MET A 150 5.62 -5.00 17.14
C MET A 150 5.36 -6.47 16.73
N PHE A 151 4.28 -6.74 15.98
CA PHE A 151 3.91 -8.07 15.50
C PHE A 151 2.92 -8.03 14.32
N GLU A 152 2.90 -9.10 13.52
CA GLU A 152 1.87 -9.38 12.51
C GLU A 152 0.70 -10.18 13.09
N THR A 153 1.01 -11.17 13.92
CA THR A 153 0.04 -12.09 14.53
C THR A 153 0.34 -12.33 16.00
N ALA A 154 -0.71 -12.46 16.80
CA ALA A 154 -0.62 -12.86 18.18
C ALA A 154 -1.33 -14.20 18.37
N THR A 155 -0.59 -15.19 18.88
CA THR A 155 -1.17 -16.48 19.30
C THR A 155 -1.64 -16.32 20.75
N LEU A 156 -2.95 -16.29 20.93
CA LEU A 156 -3.58 -16.25 22.26
C LEU A 156 -3.58 -17.65 22.85
N GLU A 157 -2.88 -17.82 23.97
CA GLU A 157 -2.94 -19.03 24.79
C GLU A 157 -4.37 -19.18 25.33
N ASN A 158 -5.04 -20.25 24.90
CA ASN A 158 -6.44 -20.57 25.14
C ASN A 158 -6.57 -22.11 25.13
N PRO A 159 -7.66 -22.69 25.69
CA PRO A 159 -7.89 -24.14 25.63
C PRO A 159 -7.89 -24.73 24.21
N ILE A 160 -8.22 -23.90 23.22
CA ILE A 160 -7.90 -24.08 21.81
C ILE A 160 -7.15 -22.80 21.39
N PRO A 161 -5.84 -22.86 21.10
CA PRO A 161 -5.05 -21.68 20.75
C PRO A 161 -5.68 -20.88 19.61
N THR A 162 -5.71 -19.55 19.74
CA THR A 162 -6.41 -18.66 18.80
C THR A 162 -5.43 -17.65 18.22
N VAL A 163 -5.23 -17.64 16.90
CA VAL A 163 -4.37 -16.65 16.24
C VAL A 163 -5.21 -15.44 15.85
N VAL A 164 -4.83 -14.25 16.33
CA VAL A 164 -5.41 -12.96 15.93
C VAL A 164 -4.36 -12.11 15.21
N LYS A 165 -4.80 -11.18 14.36
CA LYS A 165 -3.89 -10.29 13.59
C LYS A 165 -3.63 -9.00 14.35
N GLY A 166 -2.43 -8.44 14.22
CA GLY A 166 -2.15 -7.06 14.66
C GLY A 166 -2.94 -6.04 13.84
N PHE A 167 -3.45 -5.00 14.51
CA PHE A 167 -4.02 -3.81 13.87
C PHE A 167 -3.09 -3.19 12.82
N GLY A 168 -1.80 -3.02 13.13
CA GLY A 168 -0.81 -2.47 12.21
C GLY A 168 -0.66 -3.30 10.93
N TYR A 169 -0.50 -4.62 11.08
CA TYR A 169 -0.46 -5.55 9.94
C TYR A 169 -1.76 -5.55 9.13
N GLN A 170 -2.92 -5.67 9.80
CA GLN A 170 -4.22 -5.67 9.13
C GLN A 170 -4.49 -4.33 8.39
N TYR A 171 -3.99 -3.19 8.88
CA TYR A 171 -4.04 -1.91 8.17
C TYR A 171 -3.23 -1.93 6.87
N HIS A 172 -1.97 -2.40 6.93
CA HIS A 172 -1.10 -2.49 5.75
C HIS A 172 -1.60 -3.50 4.71
N MET A 173 -2.06 -4.68 5.15
CA MET A 173 -2.68 -5.69 4.27
C MET A 173 -3.93 -5.18 3.55
N ASN A 174 -4.65 -4.24 4.15
CA ASN A 174 -5.76 -3.53 3.51
C ASN A 174 -5.30 -2.28 2.72
N ASN A 175 -4.09 -2.29 2.14
CA ASN A 175 -3.50 -1.19 1.36
C ASN A 175 -3.47 0.16 2.11
N LYS A 176 -3.25 0.13 3.44
CA LYS A 176 -3.32 1.31 4.34
C LYS A 176 -4.67 2.04 4.29
N LEU A 177 -5.75 1.33 3.94
CA LEU A 177 -7.08 1.91 3.78
C LEU A 177 -7.83 1.89 5.12
N ALA A 178 -7.79 3.01 5.85
CA ALA A 178 -8.45 3.14 7.16
C ALA A 178 -9.91 2.66 7.16
N SER A 179 -10.67 2.88 6.08
CA SER A 179 -12.07 2.47 5.92
C SER A 179 -12.30 0.98 5.63
N ALA A 180 -11.26 0.17 5.38
CA ALA A 180 -11.39 -1.28 5.18
C ALA A 180 -11.30 -2.08 6.48
N LEU A 181 -10.75 -1.49 7.56
CA LEU A 181 -10.73 -2.11 8.88
C LEU A 181 -12.14 -2.18 9.46
N LYS A 182 -12.72 -3.38 9.49
CA LYS A 182 -14.04 -3.61 10.07
C LYS A 182 -13.95 -3.49 11.61
N ASN A 183 -14.88 -2.78 12.24
CA ASN A 183 -15.09 -2.86 13.68
C ASN A 183 -15.97 -4.08 13.96
N VAL A 184 -15.37 -5.16 14.46
CA VAL A 184 -16.03 -6.43 14.75
C VAL A 184 -15.69 -6.89 16.17
N SER A 185 -16.51 -7.81 16.70
CA SER A 185 -16.25 -8.46 17.98
C SER A 185 -14.99 -9.34 17.95
N ASN A 186 -14.44 -9.63 19.13
CA ASN A 186 -13.17 -10.35 19.32
C ASN A 186 -13.24 -11.86 19.00
N ASP A 187 -14.42 -12.38 18.66
CA ASP A 187 -14.67 -13.74 18.17
C ASP A 187 -14.81 -13.81 16.63
N HIS A 188 -14.78 -12.68 15.92
CA HIS A 188 -14.96 -12.59 14.49
C HIS A 188 -13.64 -12.78 13.71
N SER A 189 -13.68 -13.42 12.54
CA SER A 189 -12.48 -13.75 11.73
C SER A 189 -11.71 -12.53 11.20
N ASP A 190 -12.40 -11.42 10.96
CA ASP A 190 -11.79 -10.12 10.59
C ASP A 190 -11.25 -9.31 11.78
N TYR A 191 -11.28 -9.86 13.01
CA TYR A 191 -10.80 -9.16 14.20
C TYR A 191 -9.30 -8.88 14.16
N TRP A 192 -8.93 -7.71 14.66
CA TRP A 192 -7.56 -7.24 14.80
C TRP A 192 -7.34 -6.79 16.25
N HIS A 193 -6.16 -7.09 16.78
CA HIS A 193 -5.80 -6.78 18.16
C HIS A 193 -5.06 -5.43 18.24
N PRO A 194 -5.55 -4.45 19.03
CA PRO A 194 -4.87 -3.17 19.22
C PRO A 194 -3.75 -3.19 20.28
N GLY A 195 -3.79 -4.10 21.26
CA GLY A 195 -2.84 -4.13 22.39
C GLY A 195 -1.53 -4.88 22.14
N PHE A 196 -0.97 -5.45 23.22
CA PHE A 196 0.29 -6.20 23.31
C PHE A 196 1.56 -5.33 23.23
N ALA A 197 2.14 -5.14 22.05
CA ALA A 197 3.45 -4.50 21.92
C ALA A 197 3.49 -3.42 20.84
N TRP A 198 4.03 -2.26 21.22
CA TRP A 198 4.16 -1.09 20.35
C TRP A 198 5.51 -0.41 20.55
N ALA A 199 6.04 0.17 19.49
CA ALA A 199 7.24 1.01 19.49
C ALA A 199 6.98 2.35 18.82
N LEU A 200 7.67 3.39 19.24
CA LEU A 200 7.58 4.74 18.67
C LEU A 200 8.89 5.52 18.84
N HIS A 201 9.09 6.48 17.95
CA HIS A 201 10.19 7.44 18.07
C HIS A 201 9.89 8.49 19.15
N ARG A 202 10.94 9.00 19.81
CA ARG A 202 10.87 10.13 20.77
C ARG A 202 9.99 11.26 20.26
N ASP A 203 10.17 11.65 19.01
CA ASP A 203 9.55 12.85 18.47
C ASP A 203 8.04 12.66 18.26
N VAL A 204 7.56 11.44 17.98
CA VAL A 204 6.12 11.09 18.03
C VAL A 204 5.58 11.25 19.46
N PHE A 205 6.28 10.71 20.46
CA PHE A 205 5.87 10.82 21.86
C PHE A 205 5.82 12.29 22.33
N LEU A 206 6.81 13.09 21.96
CA LEU A 206 6.89 14.52 22.31
C LEU A 206 5.83 15.35 21.57
N ALA A 207 5.55 15.06 20.29
CA ALA A 207 4.52 15.75 19.53
C ALA A 207 3.12 15.46 20.07
N ALA A 208 2.79 14.20 20.35
CA ALA A 208 1.49 13.78 20.88
C ALA A 208 1.27 14.14 22.37
N GLY A 209 2.26 14.71 23.06
CA GLY A 209 2.22 14.98 24.51
C GLY A 209 2.37 13.74 25.40
N GLY A 210 2.56 12.56 24.79
CA GLY A 210 2.54 11.24 25.42
C GLY A 210 1.40 10.36 24.90
N LEU A 211 1.13 9.27 25.61
CA LEU A 211 -0.01 8.39 25.40
C LEU A 211 -1.26 8.91 26.14
N ILE A 212 -2.46 8.43 25.75
CA ILE A 212 -3.75 8.82 26.35
C ILE A 212 -3.88 8.24 27.78
N GLU A 213 -3.28 8.92 28.75
CA GLU A 213 -3.10 8.40 30.11
C GLU A 213 -4.35 8.40 31.00
N ARG A 214 -5.39 9.19 30.68
CA ARG A 214 -6.63 9.32 31.48
C ARG A 214 -7.83 8.51 30.94
N SER A 215 -7.61 7.56 30.02
CA SER A 215 -8.70 6.70 29.52
C SER A 215 -9.20 5.72 30.59
N TYR A 216 -10.46 5.29 30.50
CA TYR A 216 -11.05 4.28 31.39
C TYR A 216 -10.65 2.86 30.92
N GLY A 217 -9.34 2.72 30.68
CA GLY A 217 -8.72 1.70 29.83
C GLY A 217 -9.12 1.80 28.35
N SER A 218 -8.71 0.81 27.55
CA SER A 218 -8.83 0.82 26.08
C SER A 218 -8.05 1.95 25.37
N GLY A 219 -7.07 2.56 26.05
CA GLY A 219 -6.12 3.52 25.46
C GLY A 219 -5.42 2.97 24.21
N ASP A 220 -5.10 1.68 24.18
CA ASP A 220 -4.60 0.96 23.01
C ASP A 220 -5.51 1.09 21.78
N ARG A 221 -6.82 0.80 21.93
CA ARG A 221 -7.82 0.93 20.86
C ARG A 221 -8.08 2.40 20.50
N HIS A 222 -8.06 3.30 21.48
CA HIS A 222 -8.23 4.73 21.28
C HIS A 222 -7.10 5.31 20.41
N MET A 223 -5.84 5.08 20.79
CA MET A 223 -4.66 5.54 20.05
C MET A 223 -4.53 4.87 18.68
N ALA A 224 -4.73 3.55 18.59
CA ALA A 224 -4.69 2.82 17.33
C ALA A 224 -5.67 3.42 16.29
N MET A 225 -6.94 3.63 16.69
CA MET A 225 -7.96 4.20 15.81
C MET A 225 -7.71 5.69 15.52
N ALA A 226 -7.13 6.45 16.45
CA ALA A 226 -6.76 7.84 16.24
C ALA A 226 -5.68 8.02 15.16
N ILE A 227 -4.61 7.20 15.15
CA ILE A 227 -3.54 7.30 14.14
C ILE A 227 -4.07 7.18 12.70
N ILE A 228 -5.18 6.45 12.50
CA ILE A 228 -5.80 6.26 11.17
C ILE A 228 -6.99 7.20 10.90
N GLY A 229 -7.20 8.23 11.72
CA GLY A 229 -8.30 9.20 11.55
C GLY A 229 -9.70 8.66 11.86
N ARG A 230 -9.81 7.67 12.75
CA ARG A 230 -11.07 6.99 13.14
C ARG A 230 -11.29 6.94 14.66
N ALA A 231 -10.73 7.88 15.42
CA ALA A 231 -10.89 7.99 16.88
C ALA A 231 -12.34 7.87 17.36
N GLN A 232 -13.30 8.48 16.66
CA GLN A 232 -14.72 8.41 17.05
C GLN A 232 -15.26 6.97 17.10
N ASP A 233 -14.82 6.11 16.17
CA ASP A 233 -15.20 4.70 16.11
C ASP A 233 -14.60 3.85 17.26
N SER A 234 -13.67 4.43 18.04
CA SER A 234 -13.14 3.80 19.24
C SER A 234 -14.13 3.84 20.42
N ILE A 235 -15.16 4.69 20.33
CA ILE A 235 -16.27 4.83 21.28
C ILE A 235 -17.51 4.11 20.69
N PRO A 236 -18.30 3.35 21.47
CA PRO A 236 -19.53 2.72 20.95
C PRO A 236 -20.57 3.78 20.58
N ASN A 237 -21.16 3.68 19.38
CA ASN A 237 -22.13 4.66 18.84
C ASN A 237 -23.36 4.93 19.73
N ASN A 238 -23.70 4.01 20.65
CA ASN A 238 -24.84 4.12 21.56
C ASN A 238 -24.43 4.57 22.98
N ALA A 239 -23.15 4.79 23.24
CA ALA A 239 -22.65 5.19 24.57
C ALA A 239 -22.70 6.71 24.74
N ASN A 240 -23.66 7.20 25.51
CA ASN A 240 -23.73 8.61 25.91
C ASN A 240 -22.67 8.90 26.99
N VAL A 241 -21.43 9.14 26.56
CA VAL A 241 -20.29 9.45 27.45
C VAL A 241 -20.15 10.94 27.72
N ALA A 242 -19.45 11.31 28.78
CA ALA A 242 -19.13 12.70 29.08
C ALA A 242 -18.36 13.36 27.91
N PRO A 243 -18.68 14.62 27.52
CA PRO A 243 -18.05 15.28 26.37
C PRO A 243 -16.52 15.31 26.42
N ALA A 244 -15.93 15.57 27.60
CA ALA A 244 -14.47 15.60 27.74
C ALA A 244 -13.80 14.23 27.54
N TYR A 245 -14.50 13.11 27.81
CA TYR A 245 -13.99 11.77 27.53
C TYR A 245 -13.82 11.55 26.01
N ALA A 246 -14.81 11.97 25.23
CA ALA A 246 -14.72 11.92 23.77
C ALA A 246 -13.70 12.93 23.23
N GLN A 247 -13.71 14.16 23.74
CA GLN A 247 -12.83 15.23 23.29
C GLN A 247 -11.35 14.88 23.49
N MET A 248 -10.95 14.35 24.66
CA MET A 248 -9.60 13.86 24.94
C MET A 248 -9.05 12.92 23.85
N ILE A 249 -9.90 12.02 23.31
CA ILE A 249 -9.51 11.04 22.30
C ILE A 249 -9.43 11.69 20.90
N LEU A 250 -10.30 12.67 20.63
CA LEU A 250 -10.31 13.45 19.38
C LEU A 250 -9.15 14.46 19.32
N ASP A 251 -8.76 15.06 20.44
CA ASP A 251 -7.62 15.98 20.55
C ASP A 251 -6.30 15.23 20.28
N TRP A 252 -6.12 14.04 20.89
CA TRP A 252 -4.95 13.20 20.62
C TRP A 252 -4.89 12.77 19.14
N GLN A 253 -6.04 12.48 18.51
CA GLN A 253 -6.10 12.27 17.06
C GLN A 253 -5.66 13.50 16.28
N ALA A 254 -6.18 14.69 16.62
CA ALA A 254 -5.85 15.92 15.89
C ALA A 254 -4.34 16.16 15.87
N VAL A 255 -3.68 16.06 17.03
CA VAL A 255 -2.24 16.22 17.16
C VAL A 255 -1.45 15.11 16.44
N ALA A 256 -1.87 13.84 16.56
CA ALA A 256 -1.21 12.73 15.87
C ALA A 256 -1.33 12.81 14.34
N MET A 257 -2.46 13.32 13.83
CA MET A 257 -2.67 13.55 12.40
C MET A 257 -1.93 14.80 11.89
N GLU A 258 -1.89 15.88 12.66
CA GLU A 258 -1.15 17.11 12.33
C GLU A 258 0.36 16.85 12.27
N TYR A 259 0.91 16.07 13.21
CA TYR A 259 2.30 15.61 13.17
C TYR A 259 2.57 14.53 12.09
N GLY A 260 1.53 13.99 11.46
CA GLY A 260 1.64 12.99 10.40
C GLY A 260 2.19 11.64 10.87
N VAL A 261 1.76 11.16 12.04
CA VAL A 261 2.19 9.86 12.61
C VAL A 261 1.91 8.73 11.61
N GLN A 262 2.95 7.94 11.31
CA GLN A 262 2.92 6.86 10.35
C GLN A 262 2.81 5.51 11.06
N LEU A 263 1.62 4.91 10.98
CA LEU A 263 1.38 3.55 11.46
C LEU A 263 2.20 2.55 10.66
N GLY A 264 3.05 1.78 11.34
CA GLY A 264 3.76 0.63 10.80
C GLY A 264 3.51 -0.64 11.62
N TYR A 265 4.20 -1.72 11.26
CA TYR A 265 4.24 -2.94 12.04
C TYR A 265 5.60 -3.64 11.88
N VAL A 266 5.90 -4.58 12.77
CA VAL A 266 7.11 -5.43 12.72
C VAL A 266 6.73 -6.87 12.35
N PRO A 267 7.36 -7.49 11.34
CA PRO A 267 7.09 -8.88 10.95
C PRO A 267 7.32 -9.92 12.05
N GLY A 268 6.56 -11.02 12.02
CA GLY A 268 6.64 -12.11 12.99
C GLY A 268 5.55 -12.11 14.08
N SER A 269 5.59 -13.11 14.96
CA SER A 269 4.51 -13.34 15.95
C SER A 269 4.89 -13.00 17.39
N VAL A 270 3.86 -12.77 18.21
CA VAL A 270 3.94 -12.85 19.67
C VAL A 270 3.03 -13.95 20.20
N PHE A 271 3.35 -14.51 21.37
CA PHE A 271 2.48 -15.40 22.14
C PHE A 271 2.00 -14.64 23.38
N HIS A 272 0.69 -14.51 23.57
CA HIS A 272 0.09 -13.95 24.80
C HIS A 272 -0.34 -15.10 25.70
N SER A 273 0.23 -15.18 26.89
CA SER A 273 0.00 -16.29 27.82
C SER A 273 -1.34 -16.21 28.55
N TRP A 274 -1.79 -17.32 29.15
CA TRP A 274 -3.07 -17.38 29.86
C TRP A 274 -3.00 -16.75 31.26
N HIS A 275 -3.97 -15.86 31.53
CA HIS A 275 -4.26 -15.25 32.84
C HIS A 275 -5.77 -14.96 32.94
N GLY A 276 -6.56 -16.04 32.97
CA GLY A 276 -8.02 -16.00 33.12
C GLY A 276 -8.81 -15.53 31.88
N SER A 277 -10.08 -15.92 31.85
CA SER A 277 -10.92 -15.88 30.64
C SER A 277 -11.35 -14.47 30.21
N LEU A 278 -11.53 -14.29 28.90
CA LEU A 278 -11.98 -13.04 28.28
C LEU A 278 -13.33 -12.51 28.82
N VAL A 279 -14.17 -13.39 29.37
CA VAL A 279 -15.47 -13.03 29.98
C VAL A 279 -15.24 -12.22 31.26
N ASN A 280 -14.34 -12.69 32.14
CA ASN A 280 -14.02 -12.03 33.41
C ASN A 280 -13.30 -10.69 33.20
N ARG A 281 -12.62 -10.51 32.05
CA ARG A 281 -11.99 -9.23 31.67
C ARG A 281 -13.00 -8.10 31.38
N GLN A 282 -14.30 -8.42 31.25
CA GLN A 282 -15.44 -7.47 31.21
C GLN A 282 -15.26 -6.26 30.28
N TYR A 283 -14.62 -6.45 29.11
CA TYR A 283 -14.19 -5.33 28.26
C TYR A 283 -15.32 -4.39 27.81
N MET A 284 -16.51 -4.94 27.53
CA MET A 284 -17.70 -4.16 27.16
C MET A 284 -18.38 -3.51 28.37
N GLY A 285 -18.50 -4.22 29.50
CA GLY A 285 -19.22 -3.72 30.69
C GLY A 285 -18.63 -2.46 31.32
N ARG A 286 -17.36 -2.15 31.05
CA ARG A 286 -16.77 -0.86 31.43
C ARG A 286 -17.50 0.34 30.82
N TRP A 287 -18.05 0.21 29.61
CA TRP A 287 -18.82 1.29 28.98
C TRP A 287 -20.10 1.61 29.75
N ASP A 288 -20.72 0.62 30.40
CA ASP A 288 -21.91 0.83 31.23
C ASP A 288 -21.58 1.73 32.44
N THR A 289 -20.43 1.52 33.10
CA THR A 289 -19.97 2.40 34.19
C THR A 289 -19.57 3.81 33.69
N ILE A 290 -18.88 3.93 32.55
CA ILE A 290 -18.53 5.23 31.93
C ILE A 290 -19.80 6.06 31.66
N VAL A 291 -20.82 5.43 31.07
CA VAL A 291 -22.11 6.07 30.74
C VAL A 291 -22.93 6.34 31.99
N LYS A 292 -23.03 5.40 32.93
CA LYS A 292 -23.79 5.55 34.19
C LYS A 292 -23.32 6.75 35.01
N HIS A 293 -22.02 6.88 35.22
CA HIS A 293 -21.44 7.93 36.07
C HIS A 293 -21.01 9.19 35.32
N GLN A 294 -21.27 9.27 34.00
CA GLN A 294 -20.79 10.34 33.12
C GLN A 294 -19.30 10.64 33.36
N PHE A 295 -18.45 9.62 33.20
CA PHE A 295 -17.04 9.70 33.61
C PHE A 295 -16.25 10.75 32.81
N ASP A 296 -16.12 11.94 33.39
CA ASP A 296 -15.17 12.97 32.97
C ASP A 296 -13.74 12.61 33.42
N PRO A 297 -12.76 12.52 32.51
CA PRO A 297 -11.39 12.12 32.84
C PRO A 297 -10.52 13.24 33.45
N TYR A 298 -11.00 14.49 33.50
CA TYR A 298 -10.31 15.64 34.08
C TYR A 298 -10.89 16.08 35.42
N GLU A 299 -12.22 15.99 35.60
CA GLU A 299 -12.85 16.27 36.89
C GLU A 299 -12.69 15.12 37.89
N HIS A 300 -12.84 13.86 37.46
CA HIS A 300 -12.80 12.71 38.38
C HIS A 300 -11.39 12.20 38.72
N LEU A 301 -10.37 12.56 37.93
CA LEU A 301 -8.98 12.16 38.14
C LEU A 301 -8.06 13.37 38.25
N HIS A 302 -7.16 13.35 39.22
CA HIS A 302 -6.06 14.31 39.34
C HIS A 302 -4.71 13.60 39.22
N VAL A 303 -3.64 14.37 38.99
CA VAL A 303 -2.27 13.85 39.02
C VAL A 303 -1.71 14.07 40.41
N SER A 304 -1.23 12.99 41.03
CA SER A 304 -0.47 12.96 42.27
C SER A 304 0.78 13.84 42.15
N PRO A 305 0.93 14.94 42.91
CA PRO A 305 2.09 15.83 42.78
C PRO A 305 3.43 15.14 43.07
N ASP A 306 3.43 14.18 44.01
CA ASP A 306 4.64 13.50 44.48
C ASP A 306 5.08 12.33 43.60
N THR A 307 4.13 11.64 42.95
CA THR A 307 4.39 10.39 42.21
C THR A 307 4.14 10.48 40.70
N GLY A 308 3.39 11.48 40.24
CA GLY A 308 2.89 11.57 38.87
C GLY A 308 1.81 10.55 38.50
N LEU A 309 1.38 9.68 39.43
CA LEU A 309 0.29 8.74 39.23
C LEU A 309 -1.05 9.48 39.10
N LEU A 310 -2.00 8.87 38.39
CA LEU A 310 -3.39 9.34 38.39
C LEU A 310 -4.14 8.80 39.62
N GLU A 311 -4.80 9.68 40.36
CA GLU A 311 -5.54 9.40 41.59
C GLU A 311 -6.95 9.98 41.54
N TRP A 312 -7.90 9.41 42.29
CA TRP A 312 -9.27 9.91 42.35
C TRP A 312 -9.34 11.31 42.95
N SER A 313 -9.98 12.24 42.26
CA SER A 313 -10.30 13.56 42.81
C SER A 313 -11.37 13.48 43.91
N THR A 314 -11.73 14.61 44.53
CA THR A 314 -12.90 14.69 45.42
C THR A 314 -14.24 14.57 44.68
N ALA A 315 -14.31 14.89 43.39
CA ALA A 315 -15.54 14.82 42.59
C ALA A 315 -15.97 13.38 42.27
N ALA A 316 -15.03 12.44 42.16
CA ALA A 316 -15.33 11.03 41.85
C ALA A 316 -16.25 10.41 42.92
N SER A 317 -17.46 10.01 42.53
CA SER A 317 -18.45 9.45 43.46
C SER A 317 -17.92 8.19 44.16
N LYS A 318 -18.35 7.94 45.41
CA LYS A 318 -17.97 6.71 46.14
C LYS A 318 -18.41 5.44 45.40
N GLU A 319 -19.53 5.53 44.68
CA GLU A 319 -20.11 4.46 43.89
C GLU A 319 -19.25 4.13 42.65
N LEU A 320 -18.78 5.14 41.92
CA LEU A 320 -17.84 4.97 40.81
C LEU A 320 -16.56 4.27 41.28
N ARG A 321 -15.96 4.74 42.39
CA ARG A 321 -14.75 4.11 42.96
C ARG A 321 -14.99 2.66 43.37
N ALA A 322 -16.15 2.35 43.95
CA ALA A 322 -16.53 1.00 44.34
C ALA A 322 -16.76 0.08 43.14
N GLU A 323 -17.39 0.56 42.06
CA GLU A 323 -17.53 -0.18 40.80
C GLU A 323 -16.17 -0.48 40.15
N VAL A 324 -15.22 0.46 40.18
CA VAL A 324 -13.86 0.24 39.67
C VAL A 324 -13.10 -0.79 40.50
N ALA A 325 -13.16 -0.71 41.84
CA ALA A 325 -12.56 -1.70 42.72
C ALA A 325 -13.15 -3.10 42.45
N ALA A 326 -14.48 -3.21 42.36
CA ALA A 326 -15.17 -4.46 42.03
C ALA A 326 -14.80 -4.98 40.63
N TYR A 327 -14.63 -4.11 39.63
CA TYR A 327 -14.13 -4.50 38.31
C TYR A 327 -12.77 -5.21 38.41
N PHE A 328 -11.81 -4.65 39.17
CA PHE A 328 -10.49 -5.27 39.32
C PHE A 328 -10.57 -6.63 40.03
N SER A 329 -11.39 -6.78 41.08
CA SER A 329 -11.63 -8.07 41.74
C SER A 329 -12.23 -9.11 40.78
N ASN A 330 -13.22 -8.70 39.98
CA ASN A 330 -13.95 -9.57 39.06
C ASN A 330 -13.12 -10.11 37.88
N ARG A 331 -11.92 -9.54 37.60
CA ARG A 331 -11.05 -10.01 36.51
C ARG A 331 -10.56 -11.44 36.69
N ASN A 332 -10.37 -11.89 37.93
CA ASN A 332 -9.97 -13.25 38.29
C ASN A 332 -8.85 -13.82 37.42
N GLU A 333 -7.71 -13.12 37.34
CA GLU A 333 -6.63 -13.47 36.40
C GLU A 333 -5.88 -14.77 36.77
N ASP A 334 -6.10 -15.26 38.00
CA ASP A 334 -5.64 -16.59 38.47
C ASP A 334 -6.61 -17.74 38.12
N GLU A 335 -7.69 -17.49 37.36
CA GLU A 335 -8.55 -18.56 36.82
C GLU A 335 -7.70 -19.56 36.02
N PRO A 336 -7.65 -20.85 36.40
CA PRO A 336 -6.86 -21.85 35.68
C PRO A 336 -7.46 -22.13 34.29
N MET A 337 -6.60 -22.45 33.31
CA MET A 337 -7.07 -22.73 31.95
C MET A 337 -8.04 -23.92 31.95
N PRO A 338 -9.29 -23.73 31.48
CA PRO A 338 -10.28 -24.81 31.50
C PRO A 338 -9.95 -25.87 30.44
N THR A 339 -10.12 -27.14 30.78
CA THR A 339 -9.85 -28.24 29.84
C THR A 339 -10.85 -28.25 28.67
N VAL A 340 -10.41 -28.74 27.50
CA VAL A 340 -11.20 -28.79 26.25
C VAL A 340 -12.58 -29.43 26.46
N HIS A 341 -12.66 -30.51 27.25
CA HIS A 341 -13.92 -31.18 27.60
C HIS A 341 -14.88 -30.33 28.47
N GLN A 342 -14.37 -29.45 29.33
CA GLN A 342 -15.22 -28.56 30.15
C GLN A 342 -15.84 -27.45 29.30
N GLN A 343 -15.10 -26.92 28.31
CA GLN A 343 -15.58 -25.87 27.42
C GLN A 343 -16.69 -26.39 26.48
N ALA A 344 -16.55 -27.61 25.95
CA ALA A 344 -17.61 -28.28 25.18
C ALA A 344 -18.93 -28.42 25.98
N LYS A 345 -18.85 -28.79 27.27
CA LYS A 345 -20.03 -28.91 28.15
C LYS A 345 -20.69 -27.56 28.46
N LYS A 346 -19.92 -26.46 28.61
CA LYS A 346 -20.48 -25.09 28.71
C LYS A 346 -21.22 -24.69 27.42
N SER A 347 -20.62 -24.91 26.25
CA SER A 347 -21.20 -24.57 24.95
C SER A 347 -22.51 -25.33 24.66
N ALA A 348 -22.59 -26.61 25.01
CA ALA A 348 -23.80 -27.41 24.86
C ALA A 348 -24.96 -26.88 25.73
N ARG A 349 -24.70 -26.55 27.01
CA ARG A 349 -25.70 -25.95 27.91
C ARG A 349 -26.19 -24.59 27.41
N HIS A 350 -25.32 -23.76 26.82
CA HIS A 350 -25.72 -22.44 26.34
C HIS A 350 -26.68 -22.51 25.13
N ARG A 351 -26.47 -23.46 24.20
CA ARG A 351 -27.38 -23.69 23.06
C ARG A 351 -28.77 -24.18 23.47
N LEU A 352 -28.87 -24.96 24.55
CA LEU A 352 -30.15 -25.45 25.08
C LEU A 352 -31.00 -24.31 25.68
N ARG A 353 -30.39 -23.35 26.38
CA ARG A 353 -31.11 -22.29 27.11
C ARG A 353 -31.72 -21.20 26.21
N VAL A 354 -31.38 -21.14 24.92
CA VAL A 354 -31.91 -20.15 23.96
C VAL A 354 -33.21 -20.62 23.28
N ARG A 355 -33.63 -21.89 23.48
CA ARG A 355 -34.82 -22.46 22.83
C ARG A 355 -36.10 -22.47 23.67
N THR A 356 -36.04 -22.07 24.93
CA THR A 356 -37.19 -22.10 25.85
C THR A 356 -37.18 -20.85 26.74
N ASP A 357 -37.85 -19.77 26.30
CA ASP A 357 -38.51 -18.76 27.15
C ASP A 357 -39.20 -17.67 26.30
N LYS A 358 -40.40 -17.98 25.79
CA LYS A 358 -41.43 -17.01 25.36
C LYS A 358 -42.83 -17.64 25.44
N PRO A 359 -43.56 -17.52 26.57
CA PRO A 359 -44.99 -17.81 26.60
C PRO A 359 -45.78 -16.73 25.86
N MET A 360 -46.87 -17.10 25.19
CA MET A 360 -47.86 -16.16 24.65
C MET A 360 -49.02 -15.99 25.63
N ALA A 361 -49.25 -14.75 26.08
CA ALA A 361 -50.47 -14.28 26.73
C ALA A 361 -50.42 -12.74 26.83
N THR A 362 -51.51 -11.96 26.89
CA THR A 362 -52.88 -12.09 26.37
C THR A 362 -53.42 -10.66 26.23
N THR A 363 -54.35 -10.39 25.32
CA THR A 363 -54.94 -9.06 25.12
C THR A 363 -55.67 -8.54 26.36
N THR A 364 -55.29 -7.35 26.84
CA THR A 364 -56.17 -6.45 27.60
C THR A 364 -55.98 -5.03 27.07
N ILE A 365 -57.10 -4.35 26.76
CA ILE A 365 -57.12 -2.94 26.36
C ILE A 365 -57.47 -2.12 27.61
N THR A 366 -56.66 -1.09 27.90
CA THR A 366 -57.03 -0.05 28.88
C THR A 366 -56.94 1.31 28.21
N ILE A 367 -58.08 1.96 28.04
CA ILE A 367 -58.19 3.34 27.56
C ILE A 367 -58.29 4.25 28.77
N THR A 368 -57.41 5.25 28.89
CA THR A 368 -57.58 6.36 29.83
C THR A 368 -57.41 7.69 29.09
N THR A 369 -58.40 8.56 29.24
CA THR A 369 -58.58 9.81 28.50
C THR A 369 -57.62 10.94 28.86
N ILE A 370 -57.21 11.67 27.81
CA ILE A 370 -57.28 13.14 27.67
C ILE A 370 -57.24 13.99 28.95
N THR A 371 -56.24 14.87 29.03
CA THR A 371 -56.42 16.24 29.51
C THR A 371 -55.72 17.22 28.56
N THR A 372 -56.50 18.08 27.91
CA THR A 372 -56.00 19.23 27.14
C THR A 372 -55.95 20.47 28.02
N ALA A 373 -54.92 21.30 27.83
CA ALA A 373 -54.88 22.67 28.33
C ALA A 373 -54.36 23.59 27.23
N THR A 374 -54.96 24.77 27.09
CA THR A 374 -54.81 25.63 25.90
C THR A 374 -54.61 27.08 26.29
N THR A 375 -53.65 27.75 25.65
CA THR A 375 -53.65 29.18 25.26
C THR A 375 -53.77 30.23 26.37
N THR A 376 -52.84 31.19 26.44
CA THR A 376 -53.04 32.60 26.00
C THR A 376 -51.78 33.44 26.26
N GLU A 377 -51.61 34.49 25.46
CA GLU A 377 -50.50 35.46 25.47
C GLU A 377 -50.63 36.51 26.60
N ILE A 378 -49.57 37.29 26.85
CA ILE A 378 -49.63 38.77 26.93
C ILE A 378 -48.21 39.36 26.80
N ARG A 379 -48.09 40.69 26.67
CA ARG A 379 -47.06 41.40 25.88
C ARG A 379 -46.42 42.58 26.65
N ASN A 380 -45.31 43.10 26.12
CA ASN A 380 -44.71 44.43 26.33
C ASN A 380 -43.89 44.69 27.62
N MET A 381 -42.97 45.69 27.72
CA MET A 381 -42.04 46.38 26.76
C MET A 381 -41.17 47.41 27.57
N VAL A 382 -40.19 48.08 26.91
CA VAL A 382 -39.64 49.45 27.19
C VAL A 382 -38.24 49.57 27.86
N ASN A 383 -37.24 49.92 27.02
CA ASN A 383 -36.12 50.90 27.17
C ASN A 383 -35.09 50.76 28.34
N GLN A 384 -33.80 51.13 28.19
CA GLN A 384 -33.26 52.43 27.70
C GLN A 384 -31.96 52.38 26.87
N THR A 385 -31.67 53.47 26.16
CA THR A 385 -30.38 53.86 25.53
C THR A 385 -30.21 55.39 25.58
N PRO A 386 -28.97 55.92 25.55
CA PRO A 386 -28.46 56.73 24.42
C PRO A 386 -27.06 56.25 23.93
N LYS A 387 -26.58 56.40 22.68
CA LYS A 387 -26.33 57.57 21.79
C LYS A 387 -25.16 58.48 22.25
N MET A 388 -24.27 59.03 21.39
CA MET A 388 -24.26 59.13 19.90
C MET A 388 -22.83 59.23 19.25
N THR A 389 -22.75 59.61 17.97
CA THR A 389 -21.62 59.55 16.98
C THR A 389 -21.07 60.96 16.61
N PRO A 390 -20.29 61.23 15.52
CA PRO A 390 -19.16 60.57 14.81
C PRO A 390 -17.90 61.51 14.60
N GLY A 391 -16.87 61.11 13.83
CA GLY A 391 -15.71 61.96 13.43
C GLY A 391 -14.83 61.40 12.29
N SER A 392 -13.90 62.18 11.70
CA SER A 392 -13.22 61.85 10.41
C SER A 392 -11.79 62.40 10.19
N MET A 393 -11.04 61.72 9.30
CA MET A 393 -9.90 62.19 8.45
C MET A 393 -8.48 62.45 9.05
N MET A 394 -7.50 61.87 8.33
CA MET A 394 -6.15 62.36 7.93
C MET A 394 -5.06 62.87 8.91
N ASN A 395 -3.88 62.26 8.71
CA ASN A 395 -2.52 62.84 8.58
C ASN A 395 -1.74 63.39 9.81
N ASN A 396 -0.49 62.89 9.90
CA ASN A 396 0.77 63.65 10.17
C ASN A 396 0.98 64.27 11.59
N SER A 397 2.21 64.53 12.05
CA SER A 397 3.59 64.08 11.69
C SER A 397 4.58 64.48 12.82
N GLU A 398 5.82 63.95 12.77
CA GLU A 398 7.07 64.60 13.28
C GLU A 398 7.16 64.90 14.83
N GLU A 399 8.31 65.16 15.49
CA GLU A 399 9.74 65.10 15.15
C GLU A 399 10.65 64.97 16.40
N ALA A 400 11.98 64.83 16.17
CA ALA A 400 13.13 65.26 17.02
C ALA A 400 13.36 64.61 18.41
N LEU A 401 14.56 64.12 18.81
CA LEU A 401 15.96 64.64 18.81
C LEU A 401 16.27 65.61 19.98
N ASP A 402 17.53 65.77 20.45
CA ASP A 402 18.83 65.13 20.09
C ASP A 402 19.35 64.29 21.31
N ALA A 403 20.55 64.29 21.93
CA ALA A 403 21.92 64.84 21.80
C ALA A 403 22.83 64.07 22.82
N LEU A 404 24.17 64.06 22.89
CA LEU A 404 25.37 64.32 22.05
C LEU A 404 26.58 63.78 22.88
N GLY A 405 27.84 63.61 22.42
CA GLY A 405 28.52 63.82 21.14
C GLY A 405 30.05 63.92 21.31
N GLY A 406 30.83 63.89 20.21
CA GLY A 406 32.27 64.26 20.15
C GLY A 406 33.30 63.12 20.40
N GLN A 407 34.53 63.13 19.88
CA GLN A 407 35.29 64.04 18.97
C GLN A 407 36.31 63.16 18.17
N SER A 408 36.39 63.16 16.83
CA SER A 408 36.87 64.17 15.84
C SER A 408 38.40 64.20 15.60
N GLY A 409 38.84 63.89 14.37
CA GLY A 409 40.23 64.02 13.89
C GLY A 409 40.30 63.91 12.34
N SER A 410 41.25 64.60 11.71
CA SER A 410 41.44 64.69 10.24
C SER A 410 42.86 64.16 9.85
N LEU A 411 43.32 63.97 8.60
CA LEU A 411 43.17 64.81 7.39
C LEU A 411 43.79 64.11 6.13
N ARG A 412 43.23 64.39 4.93
CA ARG A 412 43.80 64.23 3.55
C ARG A 412 43.96 62.81 2.92
N LEU A 413 44.12 62.84 1.59
CA LEU A 413 43.98 61.75 0.59
C LEU A 413 45.32 61.34 -0.06
N LEU A 414 45.47 60.04 -0.36
CA LEU A 414 46.25 59.47 -1.48
C LEU A 414 45.56 58.16 -1.95
N PRO A 415 45.65 57.77 -3.25
CA PRO A 415 45.21 56.45 -3.78
C PRO A 415 46.24 55.35 -3.43
N PRO A 416 45.93 54.02 -3.48
CA PRO A 416 45.10 53.27 -4.45
C PRO A 416 43.97 52.45 -3.73
N GLU A 417 43.38 51.29 -4.10
CA GLU A 417 43.62 50.16 -5.06
C GLU A 417 42.30 49.61 -5.67
N VAL A 418 42.39 48.50 -6.44
CA VAL A 418 41.24 47.70 -6.94
C VAL A 418 41.40 46.23 -6.51
N VAL A 419 40.42 45.66 -5.81
CA VAL A 419 40.50 44.29 -5.26
C VAL A 419 39.91 43.27 -6.23
N VAL A 420 40.77 42.48 -6.88
CA VAL A 420 40.37 41.43 -7.83
C VAL A 420 40.30 40.06 -7.15
N ALA A 421 39.12 39.69 -6.66
CA ALA A 421 38.88 38.37 -6.05
C ALA A 421 38.55 37.32 -7.13
N LYS A 422 39.45 36.34 -7.33
CA LYS A 422 39.20 35.16 -8.18
C LYS A 422 38.74 33.97 -7.33
N GLU A 423 37.70 33.25 -7.75
CA GLU A 423 37.32 31.94 -7.18
C GLU A 423 38.37 30.87 -7.59
N GLN A 424 39.59 30.95 -7.03
CA GLN A 424 40.57 29.87 -7.12
C GLN A 424 40.19 28.75 -6.14
N ALA A 425 40.32 27.50 -6.58
CA ALA A 425 39.95 26.33 -5.80
C ALA A 425 40.85 26.17 -4.55
N ALA A 426 40.37 26.66 -3.41
CA ALA A 426 41.06 26.56 -2.13
C ALA A 426 41.23 25.10 -1.67
N LYS A 427 42.31 24.84 -0.94
CA LYS A 427 42.52 23.56 -0.24
C LYS A 427 41.48 23.41 0.89
N LYS A 428 41.26 22.16 1.32
CA LYS A 428 40.03 21.70 1.94
C LYS A 428 39.72 22.23 3.35
N ASP A 429 40.68 22.90 3.99
CA ASP A 429 40.75 23.01 5.45
C ASP A 429 40.68 24.45 6.02
N ASP A 430 40.37 25.46 5.20
CA ASP A 430 40.03 26.81 5.69
C ASP A 430 38.94 27.45 4.81
N LYS A 431 37.69 27.40 5.28
CA LYS A 431 36.52 28.03 4.68
C LYS A 431 35.96 29.06 5.65
N ARG A 432 35.84 30.30 5.20
CA ARG A 432 35.30 31.44 5.97
C ARG A 432 34.29 32.19 5.11
N ASP A 433 33.31 32.81 5.74
CA ASP A 433 32.28 33.57 5.04
C ASP A 433 32.89 34.80 4.34
N VAL A 434 32.48 35.05 3.09
CA VAL A 434 33.01 36.14 2.26
C VAL A 434 32.02 37.30 2.29
N ASN A 435 32.34 38.29 3.12
CA ASN A 435 31.61 39.54 3.24
C ASN A 435 32.47 40.69 2.70
N LEU A 436 31.94 41.43 1.72
CA LEU A 436 32.60 42.62 1.14
C LEU A 436 31.63 43.81 1.13
N ALA A 437 32.18 45.01 1.27
CA ALA A 437 31.45 46.27 1.20
C ALA A 437 32.08 47.19 0.15
N TYR A 438 31.29 48.10 -0.40
CA TYR A 438 31.76 49.18 -1.28
C TYR A 438 32.59 50.21 -0.50
N PRO A 439 33.45 51.01 -1.16
CA PRO A 439 34.16 52.13 -0.52
C PRO A 439 33.24 53.16 0.16
N THR A 440 31.98 53.23 -0.27
CA THR A 440 30.89 54.05 0.30
C THR A 440 30.21 53.44 1.53
N GLY A 441 30.58 52.22 1.93
CA GLY A 441 30.07 51.54 3.13
C GLY A 441 28.85 50.64 2.92
N GLU A 442 28.19 50.68 1.75
CA GLU A 442 27.11 49.73 1.44
C GLU A 442 27.64 48.29 1.28
N GLN A 443 26.84 47.31 1.70
CA GLN A 443 27.22 45.90 1.63
C GLN A 443 27.15 45.39 0.18
N ALA A 444 28.27 44.92 -0.36
CA ALA A 444 28.40 44.54 -1.76
C ALA A 444 28.25 43.03 -1.98
N VAL A 445 28.80 42.20 -1.10
CA VAL A 445 28.82 40.73 -1.24
C VAL A 445 28.59 40.09 0.12
N VAL A 446 27.72 39.08 0.16
CA VAL A 446 27.38 38.28 1.34
C VAL A 446 27.29 36.82 0.90
N PHE A 447 28.40 36.08 1.03
CA PHE A 447 28.42 34.64 0.76
C PHE A 447 28.84 33.83 1.99
N ASP A 448 28.17 32.70 2.18
CA ASP A 448 28.53 31.68 3.15
C ASP A 448 29.83 30.95 2.79
N ALA A 449 30.33 30.14 3.73
CA ALA A 449 31.45 29.21 3.56
C ALA A 449 31.32 28.19 2.39
N ASP A 450 30.18 28.09 1.71
CA ASP A 450 29.96 27.29 0.50
C ASP A 450 29.87 28.13 -0.79
N GLY A 451 29.99 29.47 -0.69
CA GLY A 451 29.92 30.41 -1.81
C GLY A 451 28.49 30.68 -2.29
N CYS A 452 27.50 30.62 -1.39
CA CYS A 452 26.09 30.85 -1.66
C CYS A 452 25.57 32.07 -0.88
N GLY A 453 24.58 32.80 -1.42
CA GLY A 453 24.09 34.06 -0.87
C GLY A 453 23.84 35.13 -1.94
N PHE A 454 24.19 36.38 -1.64
CA PHE A 454 23.80 37.56 -2.43
C PHE A 454 24.98 38.50 -2.75
N CYS A 455 24.89 39.15 -3.92
CA CYS A 455 25.71 40.30 -4.30
C CYS A 455 24.78 41.46 -4.67
N TYR A 456 25.18 42.69 -4.39
CA TYR A 456 24.37 43.90 -4.49
C TYR A 456 25.08 44.98 -5.33
N TYR A 457 24.31 45.84 -6.00
CA TYR A 457 24.77 47.12 -6.54
C TYR A 457 25.01 48.13 -5.41
N GLU A 458 25.78 49.20 -5.68
CA GLU A 458 25.90 50.42 -4.85
C GLU A 458 24.59 51.26 -4.80
N THR A 459 23.45 50.59 -4.71
CA THR A 459 22.10 51.16 -4.60
C THR A 459 21.24 50.39 -3.60
N GLY A 460 21.88 49.54 -2.76
CA GLY A 460 21.28 48.50 -1.93
C GLY A 460 20.51 47.40 -2.68
N ARG A 461 20.50 47.38 -4.02
CA ARG A 461 19.69 46.42 -4.81
C ARG A 461 20.47 45.14 -5.08
N VAL A 462 19.81 43.98 -4.97
CA VAL A 462 20.40 42.68 -5.34
C VAL A 462 20.78 42.69 -6.82
N ALA A 463 22.03 42.34 -7.12
CA ALA A 463 22.56 42.11 -8.46
C ALA A 463 22.64 40.61 -8.79
N VAL A 464 23.02 39.77 -7.81
CA VAL A 464 23.18 38.32 -7.97
C VAL A 464 22.62 37.57 -6.76
N CYS A 465 21.97 36.43 -7.01
CA CYS A 465 21.63 35.41 -6.02
C CYS A 465 22.26 34.08 -6.44
N VAL A 466 22.97 33.43 -5.51
CA VAL A 466 23.60 32.11 -5.70
C VAL A 466 22.99 31.14 -4.70
N SER A 467 22.27 30.14 -5.18
CA SER A 467 21.55 29.15 -4.36
C SER A 467 22.19 27.76 -4.45
N LYS A 468 22.43 27.13 -3.29
CA LYS A 468 22.96 25.77 -3.19
C LYS A 468 21.89 24.74 -3.60
N VAL A 469 22.24 23.82 -4.50
CA VAL A 469 21.37 22.67 -4.86
C VAL A 469 21.93 21.37 -4.26
N ASN A 470 23.24 21.17 -4.34
CA ASN A 470 23.94 20.11 -3.61
C ASN A 470 25.43 20.50 -3.39
N ALA A 471 26.30 19.53 -3.09
CA ALA A 471 27.71 19.77 -2.80
C ALA A 471 28.58 20.19 -4.01
N TYR A 472 28.06 20.13 -5.25
CA TYR A 472 28.81 20.48 -6.46
C TYR A 472 28.00 21.30 -7.50
N GLN A 473 26.66 21.34 -7.39
CA GLN A 473 25.76 22.14 -8.23
C GLN A 473 25.16 23.33 -7.46
N ARG A 474 25.16 24.50 -8.10
CA ARG A 474 24.61 25.79 -7.65
C ARG A 474 23.69 26.35 -8.74
N ARG A 475 22.64 27.06 -8.35
CA ARG A 475 21.73 27.82 -9.23
C ARG A 475 22.06 29.32 -9.14
N HIS A 476 22.05 30.02 -10.27
CA HIS A 476 22.48 31.43 -10.35
C HIS A 476 21.39 32.30 -10.99
N THR A 477 21.00 33.38 -10.32
CA THR A 477 20.03 34.36 -10.83
C THR A 477 20.60 35.77 -10.74
N PHE A 478 20.53 36.51 -11.85
CA PHE A 478 21.11 37.84 -12.04
C PHE A 478 19.99 38.85 -12.32
N TYR A 479 20.04 39.98 -11.62
CA TYR A 479 18.98 40.98 -11.60
C TYR A 479 19.47 42.34 -12.09
N ASP A 480 18.57 43.10 -12.69
CA ASP A 480 18.79 44.48 -13.11
C ASP A 480 18.79 45.47 -11.93
N ASN A 481 19.50 46.60 -12.08
CA ASN A 481 19.56 47.68 -11.10
C ASN A 481 18.30 48.57 -11.11
N SER A 482 17.12 47.99 -11.31
CA SER A 482 15.84 48.71 -11.36
C SER A 482 14.89 48.29 -10.23
N ARG A 483 13.97 49.20 -9.85
CA ARG A 483 12.95 48.93 -8.80
C ARG A 483 12.05 47.74 -9.13
N LEU A 484 11.98 47.31 -10.38
CA LEU A 484 11.16 46.19 -10.85
C LEU A 484 11.78 44.81 -10.58
N LYS A 485 13.03 44.73 -10.12
CA LYS A 485 13.78 43.47 -9.91
C LYS A 485 13.75 42.54 -11.13
N ARG A 486 13.84 43.10 -12.34
CA ARG A 486 13.86 42.33 -13.59
C ARG A 486 15.04 41.35 -13.56
N ILE A 487 14.77 40.08 -13.86
CA ILE A 487 15.82 39.09 -14.11
C ILE A 487 16.42 39.37 -15.49
N LEU A 488 17.76 39.36 -15.58
CA LEU A 488 18.52 39.51 -16.82
C LEU A 488 19.19 38.19 -17.24
N CYS A 489 19.49 37.32 -16.27
CA CYS A 489 19.96 35.97 -16.53
C CYS A 489 19.53 35.04 -15.39
N SER A 490 19.15 33.81 -15.71
CA SER A 490 18.85 32.77 -14.74
C SER A 490 19.28 31.42 -15.30
N ILE A 491 20.10 30.68 -14.56
CA ILE A 491 20.66 29.38 -14.97
C ILE A 491 20.54 28.37 -13.83
N ASP A 492 19.94 27.22 -14.13
CA ASP A 492 19.75 26.11 -13.20
C ASP A 492 20.94 25.14 -13.15
N GLU A 493 20.85 24.17 -12.24
CA GLU A 493 21.80 23.09 -12.03
C GLU A 493 22.04 22.16 -13.24
N HIS A 494 21.23 22.28 -14.30
CA HIS A 494 21.30 21.54 -15.55
C HIS A 494 21.63 22.44 -16.76
N VAL A 495 22.03 23.70 -16.53
CA VAL A 495 22.32 24.69 -17.57
C VAL A 495 21.09 25.02 -18.44
N VAL A 496 19.88 24.83 -17.90
CA VAL A 496 18.63 25.32 -18.48
C VAL A 496 18.35 26.72 -17.96
N GLY A 497 17.93 27.64 -18.84
CA GLY A 497 17.79 29.04 -18.47
C GLY A 497 17.68 30.02 -19.64
N SER A 498 17.88 31.30 -19.33
CA SER A 498 17.98 32.35 -20.34
C SER A 498 18.87 33.49 -19.88
N ALA A 499 19.44 34.21 -20.85
CA ALA A 499 20.19 35.45 -20.67
C ALA A 499 19.68 36.47 -21.70
N ASP A 500 19.15 37.61 -21.26
CA ASP A 500 18.57 38.64 -22.13
C ASP A 500 19.11 40.04 -21.84
N LYS A 501 19.41 40.79 -22.91
CA LYS A 501 19.58 42.24 -22.84
C LYS A 501 18.23 42.90 -23.14
N PRO A 502 17.73 43.84 -22.32
CA PRO A 502 16.54 44.63 -22.66
C PRO A 502 16.71 45.33 -24.02
N HIS A 503 15.77 45.07 -24.94
CA HIS A 503 15.79 45.58 -26.33
C HIS A 503 17.07 45.23 -27.12
N GLY A 504 17.66 44.06 -26.83
CA GLY A 504 18.81 43.52 -27.55
C GLY A 504 18.76 41.99 -27.62
N CYS A 505 19.91 41.37 -27.87
CA CYS A 505 20.01 39.93 -28.09
C CYS A 505 19.59 39.09 -26.86
N LYS A 506 19.12 37.88 -27.15
CA LYS A 506 18.61 36.93 -26.16
C LYS A 506 19.13 35.52 -26.44
N LEU A 507 19.61 34.84 -25.40
CA LEU A 507 19.95 33.42 -25.42
C LEU A 507 18.98 32.65 -24.53
N VAL A 508 18.46 31.53 -25.05
CA VAL A 508 17.66 30.55 -24.29
C VAL A 508 18.37 29.21 -24.33
N LEU A 509 18.62 28.63 -23.16
CA LEU A 509 19.28 27.34 -23.00
C LEU A 509 18.23 26.31 -22.57
N THR A 510 18.11 25.21 -23.32
CA THR A 510 17.18 24.11 -23.04
C THR A 510 17.97 22.82 -22.75
N LYS A 511 17.25 21.73 -22.44
CA LYS A 511 17.87 20.42 -22.23
C LYS A 511 18.48 19.84 -23.51
N ASP A 512 17.92 20.21 -24.65
CA ASP A 512 18.19 19.59 -25.96
C ASP A 512 19.00 20.50 -26.90
N GLY A 513 19.12 21.79 -26.57
CA GLY A 513 19.83 22.77 -27.39
C GLY A 513 19.97 24.17 -26.78
N ALA A 514 20.40 25.12 -27.59
CA ALA A 514 20.41 26.54 -27.29
C ALA A 514 19.91 27.37 -28.49
N ILE A 515 19.15 28.44 -28.23
CA ILE A 515 18.58 29.32 -29.25
C ILE A 515 19.04 30.75 -28.97
N TYR A 516 19.68 31.38 -29.95
CA TYR A 516 20.14 32.76 -29.90
C TYR A 516 19.39 33.63 -30.90
N SER A 517 18.73 34.68 -30.39
CA SER A 517 17.95 35.66 -31.15
C SER A 517 18.55 37.06 -31.04
N ASP A 518 18.34 37.87 -32.06
CA ASP A 518 18.74 39.28 -32.08
C ASP A 518 17.72 40.21 -31.41
N GLY A 519 17.92 41.53 -31.55
CA GLY A 519 17.02 42.55 -31.00
C GLY A 519 15.65 42.68 -31.68
N ASN A 520 15.45 42.07 -32.85
CA ASN A 520 14.15 41.97 -33.51
C ASN A 520 13.38 40.71 -33.05
N ASN A 521 14.04 39.82 -32.31
CA ASN A 521 13.64 38.44 -31.99
C ASN A 521 13.82 37.44 -33.17
N ASP A 522 14.52 37.81 -34.23
CA ASP A 522 14.85 36.88 -35.31
C ASP A 522 15.89 35.85 -34.80
N ILE A 523 15.70 34.58 -35.15
CA ILE A 523 16.57 33.49 -34.68
C ILE A 523 17.84 33.46 -35.55
N VAL A 524 18.96 33.88 -34.98
CA VAL A 524 20.25 33.94 -35.67
C VAL A 524 20.97 32.60 -35.61
N HIS A 525 20.93 31.90 -34.47
CA HIS A 525 21.53 30.58 -34.30
C HIS A 525 20.66 29.63 -33.49
N VAL A 526 20.60 28.37 -33.93
CA VAL A 526 20.12 27.22 -33.16
C VAL A 526 21.28 26.24 -33.02
N LEU A 527 21.54 25.78 -31.80
CA LEU A 527 22.59 24.83 -31.45
C LEU A 527 21.93 23.55 -30.91
N GLU A 528 21.95 22.47 -31.68
CA GLU A 528 21.45 21.16 -31.24
C GLU A 528 22.53 20.44 -30.41
N LEU A 529 22.16 19.88 -29.25
CA LEU A 529 23.12 19.35 -28.26
C LEU A 529 22.99 17.83 -28.05
N VAL A 530 22.88 17.07 -29.14
CA VAL A 530 22.92 15.60 -29.09
C VAL A 530 24.38 15.13 -28.96
N ASN A 531 24.71 14.47 -27.85
CA ASN A 531 26.02 13.87 -27.53
C ASN A 531 27.24 14.80 -27.67
N ALA A 532 27.58 15.51 -26.59
CA ALA A 532 28.79 16.36 -26.51
C ALA A 532 28.93 17.33 -27.71
N GLY A 533 27.81 17.99 -28.03
CA GLY A 533 27.64 18.79 -29.24
C GLY A 533 28.73 19.83 -29.48
N THR A 534 29.01 20.09 -30.76
CA THR A 534 30.07 21.00 -31.18
C THR A 534 29.85 22.41 -30.62
N PRO A 535 30.82 23.00 -29.90
CA PRO A 535 30.67 24.37 -29.40
C PRO A 535 30.57 25.37 -30.56
N PRO A 536 29.90 26.52 -30.37
CA PRO A 536 29.95 27.62 -31.32
C PRO A 536 31.41 28.03 -31.57
N LYS A 537 31.74 28.30 -32.85
CA LYS A 537 33.12 28.65 -33.25
C LYS A 537 33.67 29.87 -32.51
N ASP A 538 32.79 30.83 -32.25
CA ASP A 538 33.08 32.06 -31.52
C ASP A 538 32.21 32.11 -30.24
N PRO A 539 32.77 32.46 -29.06
CA PRO A 539 32.01 32.55 -27.83
C PRO A 539 30.88 33.58 -27.90
N ILE A 540 29.67 33.20 -27.47
CA ILE A 540 28.53 34.11 -27.40
C ILE A 540 28.73 35.04 -26.20
N LEU A 541 28.79 36.35 -26.48
CA LEU A 541 28.97 37.42 -25.49
C LEU A 541 27.71 38.30 -25.46
N ILE A 542 27.08 38.44 -24.29
CA ILE A 542 25.90 39.29 -24.08
C ILE A 542 26.17 40.23 -22.92
N GLN A 543 26.21 41.54 -23.19
CA GLN A 543 26.25 42.57 -22.15
C GLN A 543 24.82 42.76 -21.60
N LEU A 544 24.55 42.24 -20.40
CA LEU A 544 23.22 42.21 -19.80
C LEU A 544 22.78 43.62 -19.35
N ASN A 545 23.65 44.33 -18.64
CA ASN A 545 23.55 45.76 -18.33
C ASN A 545 24.96 46.36 -18.17
N GLU A 546 25.08 47.57 -17.60
CA GLU A 546 26.37 48.25 -17.44
C GLU A 546 27.37 47.53 -16.52
N ASN A 547 26.87 46.68 -15.59
CA ASN A 547 27.70 45.99 -14.60
C ASN A 547 27.82 44.47 -14.84
N LEU A 548 26.92 43.87 -15.62
CA LEU A 548 26.84 42.43 -15.84
C LEU A 548 27.13 42.05 -17.29
N SER A 549 28.12 41.17 -17.50
CA SER A 549 28.40 40.57 -18.81
C SER A 549 28.37 39.04 -18.75
N PHE A 550 27.75 38.44 -19.76
CA PHE A 550 27.53 37.01 -19.90
C PHE A 550 28.40 36.44 -21.03
N LYS A 551 29.08 35.32 -20.78
CA LYS A 551 29.88 34.58 -21.77
C LYS A 551 29.51 33.09 -21.77
N PHE A 552 29.15 32.58 -22.94
CA PHE A 552 28.94 31.17 -23.22
C PHE A 552 30.00 30.68 -24.23
N VAL A 553 30.72 29.62 -23.88
CA VAL A 553 31.67 28.92 -24.78
C VAL A 553 31.14 27.52 -25.08
N ASP A 554 30.84 26.76 -24.01
CA ASP A 554 30.20 25.45 -24.05
C ASP A 554 29.37 25.27 -22.76
N ARG A 555 28.69 24.12 -22.59
CA ARG A 555 27.87 23.88 -21.38
C ARG A 555 28.65 23.87 -20.07
N LYS A 556 29.92 23.46 -20.06
CA LYS A 556 30.80 23.48 -18.88
C LYS A 556 31.44 24.86 -18.68
N GLN A 557 31.63 25.61 -19.76
CA GLN A 557 32.27 26.94 -19.78
C GLN A 557 31.26 28.07 -20.00
N ILE A 558 30.52 28.39 -18.94
CA ILE A 558 29.64 29.56 -18.86
C ILE A 558 30.10 30.45 -17.70
N VAL A 559 30.33 31.73 -17.98
CA VAL A 559 30.81 32.71 -17.01
C VAL A 559 29.95 33.96 -17.05
N VAL A 560 29.53 34.44 -15.88
CA VAL A 560 28.91 35.77 -15.74
C VAL A 560 29.81 36.64 -14.89
N LYS A 561 30.19 37.80 -15.41
CA LYS A 561 31.05 38.76 -14.72
C LYS A 561 30.19 39.89 -14.15
N PHE A 562 30.38 40.20 -12.87
CA PHE A 562 29.85 41.39 -12.22
C PHE A 562 30.99 42.37 -11.95
N VAL A 563 30.82 43.63 -12.37
CA VAL A 563 31.77 44.72 -12.11
C VAL A 563 31.00 45.98 -11.70
N ASN A 564 31.18 46.43 -10.46
CA ASN A 564 30.58 47.65 -9.92
C ASN A 564 31.54 48.28 -8.90
N CYS A 565 31.70 49.60 -8.96
CA CYS A 565 32.43 50.45 -7.99
C CYS A 565 33.64 49.82 -7.27
N GLY A 566 34.60 49.33 -8.06
CA GLY A 566 35.88 48.77 -7.58
C GLY A 566 35.88 47.26 -7.28
N ILE A 567 34.72 46.61 -7.29
CA ILE A 567 34.54 45.17 -7.03
C ILE A 567 34.29 44.45 -8.35
N ALA A 568 35.00 43.35 -8.58
CA ALA A 568 34.86 42.48 -9.75
C ALA A 568 34.77 41.00 -9.33
N LEU A 569 33.75 40.29 -9.81
CA LEU A 569 33.50 38.87 -9.53
C LEU A 569 33.17 38.08 -10.80
N ASP A 570 33.76 36.88 -10.93
CA ASP A 570 33.51 35.93 -12.02
C ASP A 570 32.72 34.72 -11.52
N PHE A 571 31.44 34.63 -11.87
CA PHE A 571 30.56 33.51 -11.50
C PHE A 571 30.65 32.37 -12.53
N GLN A 572 31.01 31.17 -12.08
CA GLN A 572 31.16 29.97 -12.90
C GLN A 572 29.83 29.19 -12.96
N CYS A 573 29.02 29.45 -13.99
CA CYS A 573 27.64 28.96 -14.12
C CYS A 573 27.48 27.73 -15.03
N GLY A 574 28.58 27.09 -15.45
CA GLY A 574 28.55 25.90 -16.31
C GLY A 574 28.25 24.58 -15.57
N GLU A 575 27.95 23.55 -16.36
CA GLU A 575 27.57 22.21 -15.90
C GLU A 575 28.71 21.53 -15.13
N ARG A 576 28.46 21.19 -13.87
CA ARG A 576 29.40 20.46 -13.00
C ARG A 576 28.88 19.04 -12.77
N LEU A 577 29.59 18.05 -13.29
CA LEU A 577 29.28 16.63 -13.11
C LEU A 577 29.97 16.06 -11.86
N LYS A 578 29.35 15.03 -11.26
CA LYS A 578 29.90 14.34 -10.07
C LYS A 578 31.17 13.52 -10.38
N ARG A 579 31.37 13.17 -11.66
CA ARG A 579 32.55 12.52 -12.26
C ARG A 579 32.65 12.91 -13.72
N GLU A 580 33.86 12.84 -14.26
CA GLU A 580 34.14 12.97 -15.69
C GLU A 580 34.86 11.72 -16.26
N ASP A 581 35.23 10.80 -15.38
CA ASP A 581 35.95 9.55 -15.65
C ASP A 581 35.02 8.33 -15.71
N THR A 582 35.50 7.24 -16.33
CA THR A 582 34.81 5.95 -16.33
C THR A 582 35.62 4.89 -15.59
N TYR A 583 34.94 4.04 -14.83
CA TYR A 583 35.54 2.98 -14.02
C TYR A 583 36.40 1.98 -14.81
N LEU A 584 36.18 1.85 -16.13
CA LEU A 584 36.95 0.95 -16.99
C LEU A 584 38.30 1.56 -17.39
N GLY A 585 38.35 2.87 -17.66
CA GLY A 585 39.57 3.57 -18.10
C GLY A 585 40.68 3.63 -17.05
N HIS A 586 40.32 3.55 -15.76
CA HIS A 586 41.26 3.48 -14.64
C HIS A 586 41.28 2.10 -13.98
N SER A 587 41.31 1.01 -14.78
CA SER A 587 41.36 -0.35 -14.24
C SER A 587 42.41 -1.25 -14.90
N HIS A 588 43.20 -1.96 -14.10
CA HIS A 588 44.18 -2.93 -14.57
C HIS A 588 43.80 -4.36 -14.12
N ARG A 589 44.02 -5.35 -14.99
CA ARG A 589 43.62 -6.74 -14.72
C ARG A 589 44.77 -7.53 -14.12
N ILE A 590 44.56 -8.12 -12.95
CA ILE A 590 45.55 -9.00 -12.31
C ILE A 590 45.68 -10.28 -13.13
N THR A 591 46.88 -10.59 -13.62
CA THR A 591 47.13 -11.74 -14.51
C THR A 591 47.71 -12.97 -13.82
N ILE A 592 48.21 -12.84 -12.58
CA ILE A 592 48.94 -13.88 -11.83
C ILE A 592 48.51 -13.87 -10.36
N GLY A 593 48.62 -15.02 -9.67
CA GLY A 593 48.40 -15.12 -8.21
C GLY A 593 46.93 -15.23 -7.78
N PRO A 594 46.65 -15.20 -6.46
CA PRO A 594 45.33 -15.53 -5.88
C PRO A 594 44.22 -14.49 -6.14
N GLN A 595 44.48 -13.46 -6.95
CA GLN A 595 43.47 -12.49 -7.40
C GLN A 595 43.37 -12.40 -8.93
N ARG A 596 43.94 -13.38 -9.66
CA ARG A 596 43.94 -13.47 -11.13
C ARG A 596 42.54 -13.32 -11.71
N GLY A 597 42.43 -12.56 -12.80
CA GLY A 597 41.19 -12.25 -13.51
C GLY A 597 40.45 -11.01 -12.99
N LYS A 598 40.71 -10.58 -11.75
CA LYS A 598 40.11 -9.39 -11.13
C LYS A 598 40.65 -8.10 -11.73
N LEU A 599 39.77 -7.12 -11.94
CA LEU A 599 40.13 -5.75 -12.28
C LEU A 599 40.33 -4.95 -10.98
N LEU A 600 41.53 -4.41 -10.79
CA LEU A 600 41.84 -3.41 -9.77
C LEU A 600 41.59 -2.02 -10.37
N ILE A 601 40.74 -1.24 -9.70
CA ILE A 601 40.47 0.16 -10.09
C ILE A 601 41.48 1.05 -9.36
N ASP A 602 42.21 1.86 -10.13
CA ASP A 602 43.30 2.69 -9.66
C ASP A 602 42.78 4.10 -9.32
N THR A 603 42.26 4.25 -8.10
CA THR A 603 41.57 5.47 -7.64
C THR A 603 42.43 6.28 -6.68
N THR A 604 42.72 7.53 -7.03
CA THR A 604 43.51 8.49 -6.22
C THR A 604 42.94 8.74 -4.81
N CYS A 605 41.64 8.57 -4.62
CA CYS A 605 41.01 8.50 -3.30
C CYS A 605 40.79 7.03 -2.92
N PRO A 606 41.21 6.58 -1.72
CA PRO A 606 40.99 5.19 -1.30
C PRO A 606 39.49 4.89 -1.26
N ASN A 607 39.10 3.76 -1.83
CA ASN A 607 37.71 3.29 -1.86
C ASN A 607 37.27 2.75 -0.48
N LEU A 608 35.96 2.47 -0.31
CA LEU A 608 35.40 2.09 0.98
C LEU A 608 36.10 0.85 1.58
N VAL A 609 36.40 -0.16 0.75
CA VAL A 609 37.07 -1.41 1.16
C VAL A 609 38.53 -1.15 1.55
N GLN A 610 39.24 -0.27 0.83
CA GLN A 610 40.60 0.14 1.19
C GLN A 610 40.63 0.89 2.53
N ARG A 611 39.66 1.79 2.80
CA ARG A 611 39.53 2.48 4.09
C ARG A 611 39.18 1.50 5.22
N GLN A 612 38.24 0.58 4.99
CA GLN A 612 37.91 -0.49 5.93
C GLN A 612 39.18 -1.24 6.36
N LYS A 613 40.01 -1.62 5.38
CA LYS A 613 41.24 -2.38 5.62
C LYS A 613 42.36 -1.57 6.28
N GLN A 614 42.44 -0.26 6.00
CA GLN A 614 43.34 0.65 6.73
C GLN A 614 42.91 0.81 8.20
N ILE A 615 41.59 0.85 8.46
CA ILE A 615 41.04 0.87 9.83
C ILE A 615 41.31 -0.45 10.56
N GLU A 616 41.17 -1.61 9.89
CA GLU A 616 41.54 -2.92 10.46
C GLU A 616 43.01 -2.99 10.89
N VAL A 617 43.95 -2.54 10.03
CA VAL A 617 45.38 -2.53 10.35
C VAL A 617 45.68 -1.60 11.53
N ALA A 618 45.13 -0.39 11.53
CA ALA A 618 45.29 0.55 12.64
C ALA A 618 44.64 0.05 13.96
N ALA A 619 43.59 -0.78 13.87
CA ALA A 619 42.98 -1.44 15.03
C ALA A 619 43.82 -2.62 15.55
N LEU A 620 44.47 -3.38 14.67
CA LEU A 620 45.41 -4.45 15.03
C LEU A 620 46.64 -3.90 15.75
N GLU A 621 47.24 -2.81 15.25
CA GLU A 621 48.36 -2.12 15.90
C GLU A 621 47.98 -1.57 17.29
N LYS A 622 46.73 -1.13 17.47
CA LYS A 622 46.20 -0.72 18.79
C LYS A 622 45.97 -1.93 19.72
N ARG A 623 45.41 -3.04 19.23
CA ARG A 623 45.27 -4.28 20.02
C ARG A 623 46.60 -4.82 20.52
N SER A 624 47.66 -4.75 19.70
CA SER A 624 49.01 -5.17 20.10
C SER A 624 49.62 -4.35 21.25
N LYS A 625 49.00 -3.22 21.64
CA LYS A 625 49.41 -2.41 22.82
C LYS A 625 48.54 -2.66 24.06
N GLN A 626 47.43 -3.41 23.92
CA GLN A 626 46.57 -3.83 25.04
C GLN A 626 46.91 -5.24 25.54
N HIS A 627 47.61 -6.04 24.73
CA HIS A 627 48.12 -7.37 25.09
C HIS A 627 49.64 -7.44 24.81
N PRO A 628 50.50 -7.01 25.75
CA PRO A 628 51.94 -7.07 25.58
C PRO A 628 52.43 -8.52 25.55
N ARG A 629 53.31 -8.85 24.62
CA ARG A 629 53.97 -10.16 24.55
C ARG A 629 55.17 -10.23 25.48
N SER A 630 55.70 -11.42 25.74
CA SER A 630 56.81 -11.58 26.69
C SER A 630 58.02 -10.72 26.32
N GLN A 631 58.32 -10.55 25.02
CA GLN A 631 59.35 -9.62 24.54
C GLN A 631 59.19 -8.18 25.08
N ASP A 632 57.95 -7.68 25.17
CA ASP A 632 57.60 -6.31 25.55
C ASP A 632 57.61 -6.09 27.08
N LEU A 633 57.76 -7.17 27.87
CA LEU A 633 57.76 -7.16 29.33
C LEU A 633 59.18 -7.15 29.93
N SER A 634 59.40 -6.30 30.93
CA SER A 634 60.69 -6.12 31.61
C SER A 634 60.88 -6.97 32.88
N HIS A 635 59.80 -7.37 33.55
CA HIS A 635 59.88 -8.07 34.84
C HIS A 635 60.21 -9.57 34.66
N PRO A 636 61.35 -10.11 35.16
CA PRO A 636 61.86 -11.42 34.75
C PRO A 636 60.91 -12.61 34.96
N SER A 637 60.27 -12.70 36.13
CA SER A 637 59.35 -13.81 36.46
C SER A 637 58.04 -13.75 35.69
N ILE A 638 57.48 -12.54 35.47
CA ILE A 638 56.27 -12.36 34.66
C ILE A 638 56.60 -12.65 33.19
N LYS A 639 57.77 -12.21 32.71
CA LYS A 639 58.29 -12.56 31.38
C LYS A 639 58.37 -14.08 31.20
N GLN A 640 58.95 -14.82 32.15
CA GLN A 640 58.98 -16.29 32.10
C GLN A 640 57.58 -16.92 32.09
N VAL A 641 56.64 -16.46 32.90
CA VAL A 641 55.26 -16.98 32.90
C VAL A 641 54.56 -16.70 31.57
N VAL A 642 54.70 -15.50 31.01
CA VAL A 642 54.12 -15.15 29.71
C VAL A 642 54.80 -15.91 28.57
N THR A 643 56.13 -16.06 28.55
CA THR A 643 56.84 -16.91 27.58
C THR A 643 56.44 -18.38 27.71
N GLY A 644 56.19 -18.88 28.92
CA GLY A 644 55.67 -20.24 29.14
C GLY A 644 54.27 -20.42 28.57
N LEU A 645 53.37 -19.47 28.80
CA LEU A 645 52.03 -19.45 28.22
C LEU A 645 52.07 -19.32 26.69
N GLU A 646 52.91 -18.42 26.14
CA GLU A 646 53.16 -18.31 24.70
C GLU A 646 53.64 -19.65 24.14
N GLN A 647 54.64 -20.30 24.73
CA GLN A 647 55.11 -21.63 24.30
C GLN A 647 54.05 -22.74 24.41
N THR A 648 53.08 -22.63 25.31
CA THR A 648 51.96 -23.57 25.44
C THR A 648 50.84 -23.30 24.43
N PHE A 649 50.51 -22.03 24.16
CA PHE A 649 49.47 -21.64 23.21
C PHE A 649 49.94 -21.58 21.75
N ASP A 650 51.20 -21.25 21.46
CA ASP A 650 51.77 -21.33 20.10
C ASP A 650 51.98 -22.78 19.64
N ARG A 651 52.14 -23.72 20.59
CA ARG A 651 52.04 -25.17 20.33
C ARG A 651 50.60 -25.64 20.10
N TYR A 652 49.60 -24.80 20.35
CA TYR A 652 48.19 -25.10 20.07
C TYR A 652 47.86 -24.80 18.60
N GLU A 653 48.45 -25.58 17.69
CA GLU A 653 48.13 -25.48 16.25
C GLU A 653 46.71 -25.99 15.89
N GLY A 654 45.97 -26.49 16.89
CA GLY A 654 44.54 -26.77 16.79
C GLY A 654 43.74 -25.51 16.49
N CYS A 655 43.26 -25.40 15.24
CA CYS A 655 42.35 -24.35 14.75
C CYS A 655 42.94 -22.95 14.54
N LYS A 656 44.19 -22.84 14.03
CA LYS A 656 44.54 -21.74 13.12
C LYS A 656 43.78 -21.90 11.79
N VAL A 657 42.49 -21.59 11.77
CA VAL A 657 41.66 -21.62 10.56
C VAL A 657 42.04 -20.44 9.66
N THR A 658 43.01 -20.66 8.77
CA THR A 658 43.23 -19.76 7.64
C THR A 658 41.98 -19.79 6.75
N PRO A 659 41.37 -18.65 6.39
CA PRO A 659 40.12 -18.60 5.62
C PRO A 659 40.32 -18.90 4.11
N TYR A 660 41.32 -19.72 3.78
CA TYR A 660 41.65 -20.19 2.43
C TYR A 660 42.11 -21.65 2.51
N CYS A 661 41.64 -22.46 1.57
CA CYS A 661 41.85 -23.91 1.57
C CYS A 661 43.32 -24.28 1.28
N SER A 662 44.00 -24.90 2.26
CA SER A 662 45.20 -25.69 2.00
C SER A 662 44.83 -27.04 1.38
N GLY A 663 45.77 -27.68 0.69
CA GLY A 663 45.48 -28.81 -0.21
C GLY A 663 44.85 -30.06 0.45
N SER A 664 45.21 -30.37 1.70
CA SER A 664 44.66 -31.51 2.44
C SER A 664 43.27 -31.23 3.02
N TRP A 665 43.06 -30.01 3.57
CA TRP A 665 41.81 -29.64 4.25
C TRP A 665 40.56 -29.86 3.38
N LEU A 666 40.67 -29.60 2.07
CA LEU A 666 39.56 -29.82 1.14
C LEU A 666 39.20 -31.31 0.97
N SER A 667 40.17 -32.23 1.14
CA SER A 667 39.92 -33.68 1.09
C SER A 667 39.35 -34.18 2.42
N ASP A 668 39.95 -33.76 3.54
CA ASP A 668 39.51 -34.16 4.89
C ASP A 668 38.08 -33.68 5.19
N ALA A 669 37.76 -32.44 4.80
CA ALA A 669 36.41 -31.90 4.91
C ALA A 669 35.44 -32.65 3.98
N ARG A 670 35.84 -32.96 2.74
CA ARG A 670 35.01 -33.72 1.80
C ARG A 670 34.69 -35.12 2.33
N GLU A 671 35.65 -35.85 2.88
CA GLU A 671 35.43 -37.21 3.37
C GLU A 671 34.51 -37.24 4.59
N ARG A 672 34.63 -36.26 5.51
CA ARG A 672 33.68 -36.11 6.63
C ARG A 672 32.28 -35.73 6.14
N THR A 673 32.15 -34.72 5.28
CA THR A 673 30.84 -34.32 4.74
C THR A 673 30.16 -35.47 3.97
N LEU A 674 30.91 -36.30 3.22
CA LEU A 674 30.37 -37.46 2.53
C LEU A 674 29.97 -38.61 3.48
N ALA A 675 30.63 -38.75 4.63
CA ALA A 675 30.27 -39.73 5.66
C ALA A 675 29.06 -39.30 6.52
N GLU A 676 28.78 -38.00 6.60
CA GLU A 676 27.70 -37.40 7.40
C GLU A 676 26.36 -37.25 6.65
N LEU A 677 26.31 -37.51 5.34
CA LEU A 677 25.08 -37.40 4.53
C LEU A 677 24.16 -38.63 4.72
N PRO A 678 22.96 -38.47 5.31
CA PRO A 678 22.01 -39.58 5.44
C PRO A 678 21.36 -39.90 4.09
N VAL A 679 21.29 -41.18 3.75
CA VAL A 679 20.49 -41.67 2.60
C VAL A 679 19.01 -41.53 2.95
N LEU A 680 18.35 -40.50 2.40
CA LEU A 680 16.92 -40.31 2.55
C LEU A 680 16.15 -41.38 1.76
N PRO A 681 15.26 -42.18 2.41
CA PRO A 681 14.41 -43.12 1.68
C PRO A 681 13.33 -42.37 0.88
N PRO A 682 12.90 -42.90 -0.28
CA PRO A 682 11.96 -42.21 -1.16
C PRO A 682 10.58 -42.06 -0.52
N THR A 683 10.19 -40.82 -0.20
CA THR A 683 8.83 -40.47 0.17
C THR A 683 7.99 -40.33 -1.11
N GLY A 684 7.32 -41.42 -1.50
CA GLY A 684 6.75 -41.66 -2.85
C GLY A 684 5.62 -40.74 -3.34
N PHE A 685 5.87 -39.44 -3.45
CA PHE A 685 4.98 -38.42 -4.04
C PHE A 685 5.74 -37.41 -4.93
N GLU A 686 6.99 -37.71 -5.28
CA GLU A 686 7.81 -36.91 -6.19
C GLU A 686 7.57 -37.35 -7.65
N VAL A 687 7.63 -36.41 -8.61
CA VAL A 687 7.24 -36.66 -10.00
C VAL A 687 8.24 -36.05 -10.97
N GLY A 688 8.93 -36.88 -11.75
CA GLY A 688 9.94 -36.48 -12.72
C GLY A 688 10.77 -37.66 -13.20
N THR A 689 11.78 -37.40 -14.04
CA THR A 689 12.82 -38.39 -14.36
C THR A 689 13.72 -38.58 -13.13
N GLU A 690 14.12 -39.82 -12.82
CA GLU A 690 14.94 -40.11 -11.63
C GLU A 690 16.27 -39.31 -11.64
N PRO A 691 16.66 -38.70 -10.51
CA PRO A 691 17.89 -37.93 -10.42
C PRO A 691 19.12 -38.86 -10.39
N THR A 692 19.67 -39.15 -11.56
CA THR A 692 20.94 -39.90 -11.68
C THR A 692 22.12 -39.07 -11.18
N ILE A 693 22.88 -39.58 -10.21
CA ILE A 693 24.14 -38.96 -9.79
C ILE A 693 25.15 -39.12 -10.93
N PHE A 694 25.41 -38.02 -11.65
CA PHE A 694 26.30 -37.95 -12.82
C PHE A 694 26.01 -38.98 -13.92
N GLY A 695 24.72 -39.26 -14.18
CA GLY A 695 24.28 -40.10 -15.31
C GLY A 695 24.27 -41.62 -15.05
N GLN A 696 24.44 -42.06 -13.80
CA GLN A 696 24.29 -43.46 -13.37
C GLN A 696 23.29 -43.56 -12.19
N PRO A 697 22.64 -44.72 -11.98
CA PRO A 697 21.90 -45.01 -10.75
C PRO A 697 22.83 -44.98 -9.52
N MET A 698 22.31 -44.53 -8.38
CA MET A 698 23.14 -44.34 -7.17
C MET A 698 23.58 -45.67 -6.55
N GLN A 699 24.80 -46.12 -6.87
CA GLN A 699 25.45 -47.25 -6.22
C GLN A 699 26.28 -46.80 -5.01
N PRO A 700 26.32 -47.59 -3.91
CA PRO A 700 27.09 -47.23 -2.73
C PRO A 700 28.61 -47.36 -2.97
N HIS A 701 29.32 -46.26 -2.78
CA HIS A 701 30.77 -46.17 -2.54
C HIS A 701 31.76 -46.40 -3.72
N GLU A 702 31.57 -45.74 -4.87
CA GLU A 702 32.72 -45.31 -5.69
C GLU A 702 32.62 -43.84 -6.11
N THR A 703 33.67 -43.05 -5.83
CA THR A 703 33.72 -41.59 -6.07
C THR A 703 34.67 -41.17 -7.18
N LYS A 704 35.37 -42.12 -7.83
CA LYS A 704 36.39 -41.83 -8.86
C LYS A 704 35.86 -41.08 -10.08
N HIS A 705 34.61 -41.36 -10.48
CA HIS A 705 33.96 -40.72 -11.62
C HIS A 705 33.68 -39.22 -11.41
N LEU A 706 33.65 -38.74 -10.16
CA LEU A 706 33.35 -37.34 -9.83
C LEU A 706 34.45 -36.36 -10.31
N LEU A 707 35.72 -36.78 -10.33
CA LEU A 707 36.85 -35.92 -10.66
C LEU A 707 36.89 -35.51 -12.13
N HIS A 708 36.55 -36.45 -13.03
CA HIS A 708 36.55 -36.25 -14.48
C HIS A 708 35.61 -35.10 -14.93
N ASN A 709 34.53 -34.85 -14.19
CA ASN A 709 33.52 -33.86 -14.56
C ASN A 709 33.80 -32.44 -14.02
N LEU A 710 34.86 -32.29 -13.20
CA LEU A 710 35.26 -31.06 -12.51
C LEU A 710 36.63 -30.53 -12.98
N GLN A 711 37.34 -31.32 -13.80
CA GLN A 711 38.66 -31.02 -14.34
C GLN A 711 38.64 -31.13 -15.87
N ASN A 712 39.57 -30.45 -16.53
CA ASN A 712 39.81 -30.63 -17.95
C ASN A 712 40.62 -31.92 -18.22
N LYS A 713 40.85 -32.23 -19.51
CA LYS A 713 41.59 -33.44 -19.93
C LYS A 713 43.04 -33.49 -19.45
N ASP A 714 43.59 -32.36 -19.01
CA ASP A 714 44.96 -32.20 -18.50
C ASP A 714 45.02 -32.21 -16.96
N GLY A 715 43.92 -32.57 -16.28
CA GLY A 715 43.83 -32.65 -14.81
C GLY A 715 43.74 -31.31 -14.10
N GLN A 716 43.55 -30.20 -14.83
CA GLN A 716 43.39 -28.86 -14.26
C GLN A 716 41.93 -28.58 -13.95
N TRP A 717 41.64 -27.97 -12.80
CA TRP A 717 40.27 -27.62 -12.40
C TRP A 717 39.62 -26.64 -13.38
N LEU A 718 38.38 -26.92 -13.76
CA LEU A 718 37.54 -26.02 -14.57
C LEU A 718 37.20 -24.74 -13.79
N ALA A 719 36.78 -23.67 -14.47
CA ALA A 719 36.40 -22.44 -13.81
C ALA A 719 35.16 -22.66 -12.92
N SER A 720 35.03 -21.92 -11.82
CA SER A 720 33.91 -22.08 -10.88
C SER A 720 32.52 -21.88 -11.50
N LEU A 721 32.43 -21.14 -12.61
CA LEU A 721 31.21 -20.95 -13.38
C LEU A 721 30.90 -22.15 -14.30
N GLU A 722 31.94 -22.74 -14.91
CA GLU A 722 31.84 -23.96 -15.74
C GLU A 722 31.51 -25.19 -14.87
N ILE A 723 32.20 -25.35 -13.74
CA ILE A 723 31.89 -26.36 -12.71
C ILE A 723 30.42 -26.26 -12.29
N ARG A 724 29.95 -25.04 -12.03
CA ARG A 724 28.55 -24.80 -11.65
C ARG A 724 27.58 -25.18 -12.76
N GLN A 725 27.84 -24.77 -14.00
CA GLN A 725 27.00 -25.12 -15.16
C GLN A 725 26.96 -26.63 -15.42
N ASN A 726 28.09 -27.33 -15.26
CA ASN A 726 28.15 -28.79 -15.37
C ASN A 726 27.37 -29.49 -14.24
N LEU A 727 27.47 -29.00 -13.01
CA LEU A 727 26.72 -29.53 -11.86
C LEU A 727 25.21 -29.29 -12.00
N GLU A 728 24.80 -28.10 -12.46
CA GLU A 728 23.40 -27.73 -12.71
C GLU A 728 22.79 -28.49 -13.91
N HIS A 729 23.61 -28.88 -14.91
CA HIS A 729 23.20 -29.82 -15.97
C HIS A 729 23.06 -31.26 -15.48
N ALA A 730 24.00 -31.73 -14.65
CA ALA A 730 24.03 -33.13 -14.19
C ALA A 730 23.01 -33.42 -13.07
N ASN A 731 22.63 -32.42 -12.29
CA ASN A 731 21.72 -32.55 -11.14
C ASN A 731 20.61 -31.48 -11.21
N PRO A 732 19.68 -31.57 -12.19
CA PRO A 732 18.60 -30.61 -12.33
C PRO A 732 17.65 -30.65 -11.12
N VAL A 733 17.22 -29.48 -10.64
CA VAL A 733 16.35 -29.39 -9.46
C VAL A 733 14.94 -29.89 -9.80
N LEU A 734 14.47 -30.91 -9.07
CA LEU A 734 13.17 -31.54 -9.33
C LEU A 734 11.99 -30.60 -9.02
N PRO A 735 10.95 -30.57 -9.89
CA PRO A 735 9.74 -29.78 -9.66
C PRO A 735 8.84 -30.41 -8.59
N ARG A 736 8.14 -29.57 -7.81
CA ARG A 736 7.26 -30.05 -6.72
C ARG A 736 5.79 -29.90 -7.09
N THR A 737 4.93 -30.81 -6.62
CA THR A 737 3.49 -30.72 -6.88
C THR A 737 2.89 -29.48 -6.20
N ALA A 738 1.86 -28.87 -6.81
CA ALA A 738 1.21 -27.68 -6.24
C ALA A 738 0.65 -27.93 -4.83
N VAL A 739 0.26 -29.17 -4.52
CA VAL A 739 -0.14 -29.60 -3.18
C VAL A 739 1.01 -29.46 -2.18
N LEU A 740 2.21 -29.96 -2.50
CA LEU A 740 3.39 -29.82 -1.63
C LEU A 740 3.88 -28.37 -1.51
N CYS A 741 3.70 -27.55 -2.55
CA CYS A 741 3.96 -26.11 -2.47
C CYS A 741 2.96 -25.36 -1.57
N ASN A 742 1.70 -25.80 -1.52
CA ASN A 742 0.64 -25.12 -0.75
C ASN A 742 0.42 -25.71 0.65
N ALA A 743 0.87 -26.93 0.94
CA ALA A 743 0.59 -27.67 2.18
C ALA A 743 1.11 -27.01 3.47
N SER A 744 2.03 -26.04 3.37
CA SER A 744 2.51 -25.26 4.53
C SER A 744 1.55 -24.15 4.97
N GLY A 745 0.58 -23.77 4.13
CA GLY A 745 -0.27 -22.59 4.32
C GLY A 745 0.47 -21.24 4.34
N ARG A 746 1.80 -21.22 4.13
CA ARG A 746 2.68 -20.06 4.35
C ARG A 746 3.25 -19.44 3.08
N TYR A 747 3.08 -20.07 1.92
CA TYR A 747 3.68 -19.62 0.65
C TYR A 747 2.65 -18.99 -0.29
N SER A 748 2.92 -17.75 -0.71
CA SER A 748 2.23 -17.15 -1.86
C SER A 748 2.73 -17.80 -3.16
N VAL A 749 1.85 -17.89 -4.15
CA VAL A 749 2.18 -18.29 -5.54
C VAL A 749 3.27 -17.40 -6.16
N ASP A 750 3.44 -16.18 -5.64
CA ASP A 750 4.43 -15.20 -6.09
C ASP A 750 5.83 -15.38 -5.44
N ILE A 751 6.05 -16.40 -4.57
CA ILE A 751 7.36 -16.73 -3.96
C ILE A 751 8.03 -17.90 -4.70
N GLN A 752 9.27 -17.70 -5.20
CA GLN A 752 10.05 -18.75 -5.85
C GLN A 752 10.69 -19.71 -4.83
N VAL A 753 10.04 -20.85 -4.60
CA VAL A 753 10.65 -22.02 -3.93
C VAL A 753 11.72 -22.63 -4.87
N PRO A 754 12.90 -23.09 -4.37
CA PRO A 754 13.84 -23.85 -5.18
C PRO A 754 13.21 -25.12 -5.77
N GLY A 755 13.31 -25.31 -7.10
CA GLY A 755 12.59 -26.33 -7.88
C GLY A 755 11.18 -25.89 -8.33
N GLY A 756 10.59 -24.92 -7.64
CA GLY A 756 9.26 -24.36 -7.93
C GLY A 756 8.10 -25.32 -7.63
N SER A 757 6.89 -24.78 -7.73
CA SER A 757 5.76 -25.62 -8.14
C SER A 757 6.02 -26.10 -9.57
N ALA A 758 5.48 -27.26 -9.94
CA ALA A 758 5.60 -27.84 -11.28
C ALA A 758 4.96 -26.94 -12.34
N VAL A 759 5.73 -25.96 -12.81
CA VAL A 759 5.42 -25.18 -14.00
C VAL A 759 5.52 -26.15 -15.15
N ALA A 760 4.40 -26.41 -15.84
CA ALA A 760 4.43 -27.12 -17.10
C ALA A 760 5.46 -26.44 -18.02
N LYS A 761 6.25 -27.24 -18.74
CA LYS A 761 6.94 -26.70 -19.90
C LYS A 761 5.87 -26.24 -20.91
N GLY A 762 6.33 -25.41 -21.84
CA GLY A 762 5.45 -24.70 -22.74
C GLY A 762 6.26 -24.16 -23.90
N ALA A 763 5.81 -24.47 -25.11
CA ALA A 763 6.39 -23.89 -26.31
C ALA A 763 5.89 -22.44 -26.42
N ARG A 764 6.82 -21.47 -26.38
CA ARG A 764 6.48 -20.05 -26.51
C ARG A 764 5.63 -19.80 -27.75
N LEU A 765 4.64 -18.92 -27.63
CA LEU A 765 3.78 -18.55 -28.76
C LEU A 765 4.51 -17.60 -29.72
N ASP A 766 4.36 -17.85 -31.02
CA ASP A 766 4.80 -16.93 -32.09
C ASP A 766 4.11 -15.57 -31.91
N LEU A 767 4.88 -14.48 -31.92
CA LEU A 767 4.37 -13.11 -31.89
C LEU A 767 4.21 -12.60 -33.33
N VAL A 768 2.96 -12.38 -33.76
CA VAL A 768 2.64 -11.76 -35.05
C VAL A 768 2.30 -10.30 -34.80
N THR A 769 2.91 -9.37 -35.54
CA THR A 769 2.62 -7.94 -35.37
C THR A 769 1.22 -7.61 -35.88
N SER A 770 0.59 -6.60 -35.29
CA SER A 770 -0.74 -6.14 -35.70
C SER A 770 -0.84 -5.67 -37.17
N ALA A 771 0.29 -5.38 -37.84
CA ALA A 771 0.36 -4.99 -39.25
C ALA A 771 0.53 -6.20 -40.19
N SER A 772 1.33 -7.20 -39.81
CA SER A 772 1.66 -8.37 -40.63
C SER A 772 0.65 -9.51 -40.55
N LEU A 773 -0.45 -9.35 -39.79
CA LEU A 773 -1.41 -10.42 -39.52
C LEU A 773 -2.15 -10.91 -40.78
N ASP A 774 -2.52 -10.00 -41.69
CA ASP A 774 -3.22 -10.38 -42.93
C ASP A 774 -2.29 -11.14 -43.90
N ASP A 775 -1.04 -10.69 -44.01
CA ASP A 775 -0.01 -11.35 -44.83
C ASP A 775 0.28 -12.75 -44.27
N PHE A 776 0.48 -12.87 -42.96
CA PHE A 776 0.68 -14.14 -42.26
C PHE A 776 -0.48 -15.13 -42.48
N LEU A 777 -1.73 -14.66 -42.34
CA LEU A 777 -2.94 -15.47 -42.56
C LEU A 777 -3.13 -15.91 -44.02
N SER A 778 -2.44 -15.29 -44.98
CA SER A 778 -2.54 -15.61 -46.42
C SER A 778 -1.34 -16.35 -46.99
N THR A 779 -0.16 -16.29 -46.35
CA THR A 779 1.10 -16.86 -46.86
C THR A 779 1.65 -18.01 -46.01
N GLU A 780 1.43 -17.99 -44.69
CA GLU A 780 2.01 -18.95 -43.73
C GLU A 780 1.03 -20.01 -43.21
N CYS A 781 -0.23 -19.95 -43.63
CA CYS A 781 -1.32 -20.76 -43.09
C CYS A 781 -1.87 -21.74 -44.13
N GLY A 782 -1.99 -23.02 -43.77
CA GLY A 782 -2.48 -24.07 -44.67
C GLY A 782 -3.97 -23.95 -45.01
N THR A 783 -4.38 -24.41 -46.19
CA THR A 783 -5.80 -24.37 -46.63
C THR A 783 -6.73 -25.24 -45.77
N ASP A 784 -6.21 -26.30 -45.17
CA ASP A 784 -6.92 -27.13 -44.18
C ASP A 784 -6.20 -27.05 -42.83
N GLN A 785 -6.17 -25.85 -42.25
CA GLN A 785 -5.57 -25.54 -40.94
C GLN A 785 -6.37 -24.43 -40.25
N LEU A 786 -6.64 -24.60 -38.94
CA LEU A 786 -7.28 -23.60 -38.09
C LEU A 786 -6.21 -22.83 -37.30
N VAL A 787 -6.26 -21.50 -37.36
CA VAL A 787 -5.32 -20.59 -36.71
C VAL A 787 -6.03 -19.84 -35.59
N LEU A 788 -5.55 -20.01 -34.36
CA LEU A 788 -5.98 -19.23 -33.21
C LEU A 788 -5.03 -18.03 -33.01
N VAL A 789 -5.61 -16.83 -33.04
CA VAL A 789 -4.90 -15.56 -32.81
C VAL A 789 -5.30 -15.03 -31.43
N ALA A 790 -4.41 -15.21 -30.46
CA ALA A 790 -4.58 -14.74 -29.10
C ALA A 790 -4.30 -13.24 -29.00
N CYS A 791 -5.35 -12.44 -28.86
CA CYS A 791 -5.29 -11.00 -28.68
C CYS A 791 -5.13 -10.69 -27.19
N LEU A 792 -3.88 -10.41 -26.80
CA LEU A 792 -3.42 -10.30 -25.41
C LEU A 792 -2.88 -8.90 -25.11
N ARG A 793 -2.45 -8.68 -23.87
CA ARG A 793 -1.73 -7.49 -23.41
C ARG A 793 -0.65 -7.85 -22.39
N ALA A 794 0.60 -7.43 -22.61
CA ALA A 794 1.70 -7.74 -21.70
C ALA A 794 1.53 -7.14 -20.29
N ASP A 795 0.82 -6.02 -20.14
CA ASP A 795 0.65 -5.35 -18.83
C ASP A 795 -0.41 -6.00 -17.93
N ASP A 796 -1.39 -6.70 -18.50
CA ASP A 796 -2.50 -7.35 -17.78
C ASP A 796 -2.08 -8.68 -17.10
N ARG A 797 -2.61 -8.95 -15.90
CA ARG A 797 -2.38 -10.22 -15.17
C ARG A 797 -3.18 -11.39 -15.77
N ARG A 798 -4.37 -11.14 -16.34
CA ARG A 798 -5.22 -12.20 -16.92
C ARG A 798 -4.68 -12.67 -18.27
N SER A 799 -4.29 -11.74 -19.13
CA SER A 799 -3.63 -12.00 -20.41
C SER A 799 -2.35 -12.85 -20.21
N ARG A 800 -1.49 -12.49 -19.26
CA ARG A 800 -0.29 -13.28 -18.89
C ARG A 800 -0.58 -14.64 -18.26
N HIS A 801 -1.80 -14.90 -17.79
CA HIS A 801 -2.22 -16.23 -17.32
C HIS A 801 -2.74 -17.08 -18.49
N ALA A 802 -3.55 -16.49 -19.37
CA ALA A 802 -4.00 -17.13 -20.60
C ALA A 802 -2.83 -17.47 -21.55
N GLU A 803 -1.82 -16.59 -21.62
CA GLU A 803 -0.58 -16.84 -22.38
C GLU A 803 0.11 -18.13 -21.91
N LYS A 804 0.37 -18.29 -20.62
CA LYS A 804 0.97 -19.51 -20.04
C LYS A 804 0.14 -20.77 -20.28
N ALA A 805 -1.19 -20.65 -20.21
CA ALA A 805 -2.09 -21.77 -20.48
C ALA A 805 -2.02 -22.19 -21.97
N LEU A 806 -1.89 -21.23 -22.89
CA LEU A 806 -1.68 -21.49 -24.31
C LEU A 806 -0.27 -22.03 -24.61
N GLU A 807 0.79 -21.56 -23.95
CA GLU A 807 2.16 -22.10 -24.12
C GLU A 807 2.22 -23.60 -23.76
N ALA A 808 1.52 -24.02 -22.69
CA ALA A 808 1.39 -25.43 -22.31
C ALA A 808 0.52 -26.26 -23.27
N VAL A 809 -0.37 -25.64 -24.04
CA VAL A 809 -1.12 -26.30 -25.13
C VAL A 809 -0.29 -26.36 -26.42
N ASN A 810 0.53 -25.35 -26.68
CA ASN A 810 1.44 -25.28 -27.83
C ASN A 810 2.57 -26.31 -27.74
N GLU A 811 2.99 -26.69 -26.52
CA GLU A 811 3.88 -27.86 -26.33
C GLU A 811 3.19 -29.16 -26.77
N ILE A 812 1.91 -29.37 -26.41
CA ILE A 812 1.13 -30.56 -26.82
C ILE A 812 0.95 -30.60 -28.35
N LEU A 813 0.75 -29.45 -29.00
CA LEU A 813 0.72 -29.36 -30.47
C LEU A 813 2.07 -29.69 -31.14
N SER A 814 3.15 -29.75 -30.36
CA SER A 814 4.52 -30.07 -30.79
C SER A 814 4.98 -31.47 -30.33
N GLU A 815 4.12 -32.24 -29.65
CA GLU A 815 4.46 -33.59 -29.16
C GLU A 815 4.52 -34.64 -30.27
N LYS A 816 5.29 -35.71 -30.03
CA LYS A 816 5.35 -36.88 -30.92
C LYS A 816 4.11 -37.78 -30.72
N PRO A 817 3.69 -38.56 -31.74
CA PRO A 817 2.53 -39.45 -31.66
C PRO A 817 2.48 -40.36 -30.42
N ASP A 818 3.63 -40.88 -29.99
CA ASP A 818 3.74 -41.80 -28.85
C ASP A 818 3.49 -41.10 -27.49
N ALA A 819 3.73 -39.79 -27.39
CA ALA A 819 3.47 -38.99 -26.20
C ALA A 819 2.00 -38.55 -26.12
N LEU A 820 1.38 -38.21 -27.26
CA LEU A 820 -0.02 -37.79 -27.33
C LEU A 820 -1.02 -38.82 -26.75
N MET A 821 -0.66 -40.12 -26.78
CA MET A 821 -1.42 -41.20 -26.15
C MET A 821 -1.59 -41.03 -24.63
N GLN A 822 -0.72 -40.27 -23.96
CA GLN A 822 -0.75 -40.08 -22.50
C GLN A 822 -1.82 -39.07 -22.03
N HIS A 823 -2.30 -38.19 -22.91
CA HIS A 823 -3.31 -37.16 -22.57
C HIS A 823 -4.76 -37.62 -22.73
N ALA A 824 -5.00 -38.90 -23.03
CA ALA A 824 -6.34 -39.53 -23.13
C ALA A 824 -7.34 -38.85 -24.09
N PHE A 825 -6.84 -38.20 -25.15
CA PHE A 825 -7.68 -37.50 -26.13
C PHE A 825 -8.47 -38.43 -27.06
N PRO A 826 -9.61 -37.97 -27.63
CA PRO A 826 -10.32 -38.67 -28.70
C PRO A 826 -9.41 -38.91 -29.92
N GLN A 827 -9.53 -40.09 -30.54
CA GLN A 827 -8.65 -40.51 -31.65
C GLN A 827 -8.71 -39.56 -32.87
N SER A 828 -9.86 -38.93 -33.12
CA SER A 828 -10.01 -37.88 -34.15
C SER A 828 -9.16 -36.64 -33.85
N LEU A 829 -9.11 -36.21 -32.59
CA LEU A 829 -8.31 -35.06 -32.16
C LEU A 829 -6.81 -35.37 -32.29
N VAL A 830 -6.38 -36.57 -31.87
CA VAL A 830 -4.98 -37.02 -32.01
C VAL A 830 -4.55 -37.00 -33.48
N VAL A 831 -5.40 -37.47 -34.39
CA VAL A 831 -5.16 -37.38 -35.85
C VAL A 831 -5.10 -35.92 -36.33
N ASN A 832 -5.97 -35.03 -35.85
CA ASN A 832 -5.92 -33.60 -36.21
C ASN A 832 -4.64 -32.91 -35.67
N ILE A 833 -4.15 -33.27 -34.48
CA ILE A 833 -2.89 -32.76 -33.92
C ILE A 833 -1.69 -33.25 -34.72
N ILE A 834 -1.59 -34.56 -35.00
CA ILE A 834 -0.48 -35.16 -35.77
C ILE A 834 -0.40 -34.59 -37.20
N ASN A 835 -1.54 -34.24 -37.80
CA ASN A 835 -1.59 -33.59 -39.12
C ASN A 835 -1.50 -32.04 -39.03
N HIS A 836 -1.01 -31.49 -37.91
CA HIS A 836 -0.78 -30.07 -37.64
C HIS A 836 -1.96 -29.14 -37.99
N LYS A 837 -3.19 -29.59 -37.74
CA LYS A 837 -4.44 -28.88 -38.10
C LYS A 837 -4.75 -27.65 -37.25
N TYR A 838 -3.96 -27.41 -36.20
CA TYR A 838 -4.09 -26.28 -35.29
C TYR A 838 -2.77 -25.51 -35.22
N ARG A 839 -2.80 -24.18 -35.36
CA ARG A 839 -1.67 -23.27 -35.09
C ARG A 839 -2.10 -22.19 -34.10
N ILE A 840 -1.24 -21.84 -33.15
CA ILE A 840 -1.50 -20.81 -32.13
C ILE A 840 -0.47 -19.70 -32.29
N VAL A 841 -0.95 -18.46 -32.40
CA VAL A 841 -0.11 -17.24 -32.41
C VAL A 841 -0.68 -16.19 -31.45
N LYS A 842 0.13 -15.22 -31.05
CA LYS A 842 -0.31 -14.08 -30.23
C LYS A 842 -0.07 -12.74 -30.93
N VAL A 843 -0.88 -11.74 -30.55
CA VAL A 843 -0.70 -10.33 -30.90
C VAL A 843 -0.90 -9.50 -29.63
N ASP A 844 -0.01 -8.56 -29.34
CA ASP A 844 -0.18 -7.62 -28.23
C ASP A 844 -0.99 -6.38 -28.69
N LEU A 845 -2.17 -6.20 -28.09
CA LEU A 845 -3.03 -5.05 -28.38
C LEU A 845 -2.50 -3.71 -27.83
N ALA A 846 -1.40 -3.73 -27.06
CA ALA A 846 -0.65 -2.54 -26.68
C ALA A 846 0.11 -1.92 -27.88
N GLU A 847 0.52 -2.71 -28.87
CA GLU A 847 1.21 -2.21 -30.08
C GLU A 847 0.34 -1.25 -30.89
N SER A 848 -0.93 -1.62 -31.12
CA SER A 848 -1.80 -0.88 -32.03
C SER A 848 -3.28 -1.05 -31.73
N ARG A 849 -3.97 0.09 -31.60
CA ARG A 849 -5.43 0.14 -31.52
C ARG A 849 -6.12 -0.15 -32.87
N ALA A 850 -5.38 -0.32 -33.97
CA ALA A 850 -5.96 -0.61 -35.29
C ALA A 850 -6.64 -1.99 -35.31
N LEU A 851 -5.97 -3.03 -34.82
CA LEU A 851 -6.51 -4.39 -34.78
C LEU A 851 -7.74 -4.48 -33.84
N ALA A 852 -7.64 -3.88 -32.66
CA ALA A 852 -8.76 -3.80 -31.71
C ALA A 852 -9.97 -3.04 -32.29
N LYS A 853 -9.77 -1.99 -33.10
CA LYS A 853 -10.87 -1.32 -33.83
C LYS A 853 -11.44 -2.18 -34.94
N ARG A 854 -10.58 -2.84 -35.74
CA ARG A 854 -10.96 -3.67 -36.90
C ARG A 854 -11.91 -4.81 -36.51
N TYR A 855 -11.56 -5.55 -35.45
CA TYR A 855 -12.36 -6.69 -34.96
C TYR A 855 -13.24 -6.34 -33.74
N ARG A 856 -13.38 -5.03 -33.42
CA ARG A 856 -14.10 -4.50 -32.25
C ARG A 856 -13.81 -5.25 -30.94
N ILE A 857 -12.54 -5.52 -30.68
CA ILE A 857 -12.10 -6.20 -29.47
C ILE A 857 -12.28 -5.24 -28.30
N HIS A 858 -13.29 -5.51 -27.47
CA HIS A 858 -13.64 -4.69 -26.30
C HIS A 858 -13.11 -5.27 -24.97
N ALA A 859 -12.49 -6.45 -24.97
CA ALA A 859 -11.89 -7.06 -23.78
C ALA A 859 -10.65 -7.95 -24.08
N THR A 860 -9.74 -8.10 -23.11
CA THR A 860 -8.62 -9.06 -23.13
C THR A 860 -8.73 -10.09 -21.99
N PRO A 861 -8.34 -11.37 -22.18
CA PRO A 861 -7.96 -11.97 -23.46
C PRO A 861 -9.17 -12.14 -24.40
N THR A 862 -8.93 -12.08 -25.71
CA THR A 862 -9.88 -12.45 -26.77
C THR A 862 -9.16 -13.33 -27.78
N PHE A 863 -9.83 -14.36 -28.29
CA PHE A 863 -9.27 -15.31 -29.25
C PHE A 863 -10.05 -15.23 -30.56
N LEU A 864 -9.35 -14.95 -31.67
CA LEU A 864 -9.92 -14.96 -33.02
C LEU A 864 -9.55 -16.27 -33.72
N LEU A 865 -10.51 -16.92 -34.37
CA LEU A 865 -10.35 -18.23 -35.01
C LEU A 865 -10.46 -18.08 -36.53
N PHE A 866 -9.37 -18.36 -37.26
CA PHE A 866 -9.29 -18.21 -38.70
C PHE A 866 -9.07 -19.56 -39.42
N PHE A 867 -9.72 -19.74 -40.57
CA PHE A 867 -9.54 -20.88 -41.49
C PHE A 867 -9.55 -20.33 -42.92
N GLU A 868 -8.61 -20.72 -43.78
CA GLU A 868 -8.37 -20.09 -45.10
C GLU A 868 -8.31 -18.54 -45.06
N GLY A 869 -7.71 -17.95 -44.02
CA GLY A 869 -7.67 -16.50 -43.81
C GLY A 869 -9.03 -15.81 -43.53
N LYS A 870 -10.11 -16.58 -43.39
CA LYS A 870 -11.46 -16.10 -43.07
C LYS A 870 -11.77 -16.34 -41.59
N LEU A 871 -12.46 -15.40 -40.95
CA LEU A 871 -12.84 -15.53 -39.54
C LEU A 871 -14.01 -16.53 -39.41
N VAL A 872 -13.79 -17.62 -38.67
CA VAL A 872 -14.80 -18.66 -38.36
C VAL A 872 -15.51 -18.34 -37.05
N GLY A 873 -14.80 -17.79 -36.07
CA GLY A 873 -15.35 -17.54 -34.74
C GLY A 873 -14.51 -16.57 -33.91
N VAL A 874 -15.10 -16.11 -32.80
CA VAL A 874 -14.47 -15.27 -31.79
C VAL A 874 -14.90 -15.81 -30.41
N SER A 875 -13.96 -15.93 -29.47
CA SER A 875 -14.24 -16.53 -28.16
C SER A 875 -13.38 -15.92 -27.04
N SER A 876 -13.81 -16.13 -25.79
CA SER A 876 -12.98 -15.95 -24.59
C SER A 876 -12.52 -17.28 -23.96
N LEU A 877 -12.84 -18.43 -24.59
CA LEU A 877 -12.50 -19.78 -24.15
C LEU A 877 -12.87 -20.03 -22.67
N GLY A 878 -14.06 -19.57 -22.27
CA GLY A 878 -14.59 -19.63 -20.90
C GLY A 878 -14.09 -18.53 -19.94
N GLY A 879 -12.97 -17.87 -20.26
CA GLY A 879 -12.31 -16.91 -19.38
C GLY A 879 -13.09 -15.60 -19.16
N GLN A 880 -13.02 -15.06 -17.94
CA GLN A 880 -13.54 -13.73 -17.60
C GLN A 880 -12.60 -12.64 -18.13
N ALA A 881 -12.88 -12.10 -19.32
CA ALA A 881 -12.07 -11.05 -19.94
C ALA A 881 -12.18 -9.68 -19.22
N LEU A 882 -11.36 -8.71 -19.63
CA LEU A 882 -11.14 -7.42 -18.98
C LEU A 882 -11.20 -6.26 -19.99
N ARG A 883 -11.99 -5.23 -19.67
CA ARG A 883 -12.46 -4.16 -20.58
C ARG A 883 -11.34 -3.29 -21.19
N ILE A 884 -11.43 -3.01 -22.50
CA ILE A 884 -10.54 -2.10 -23.26
C ILE A 884 -11.20 -0.73 -23.53
N THR A 885 -12.53 -0.68 -23.69
CA THR A 885 -13.29 0.54 -24.02
C THR A 885 -14.68 0.50 -23.34
N PRO A 886 -15.22 1.61 -22.80
CA PRO A 886 -16.56 1.62 -22.20
C PRO A 886 -17.69 1.57 -23.23
N THR A 887 -18.78 0.88 -22.88
CA THR A 887 -19.99 0.67 -23.69
C THR A 887 -20.95 1.86 -23.74
N THR A 888 -20.86 2.77 -22.77
CA THR A 888 -21.60 4.04 -22.76
C THR A 888 -20.62 5.23 -22.69
N LYS A 889 -21.13 6.45 -22.91
CA LYS A 889 -20.30 7.67 -22.94
C LYS A 889 -19.77 8.10 -21.56
N ASN A 890 -20.12 7.40 -20.49
CA ASN A 890 -19.69 7.69 -19.13
C ASN A 890 -18.51 6.78 -18.73
N ALA A 891 -17.30 7.35 -18.74
CA ALA A 891 -16.07 6.64 -18.38
C ALA A 891 -16.00 6.21 -16.89
N SER A 892 -16.87 6.74 -16.03
CA SER A 892 -16.89 6.48 -14.58
C SER A 892 -17.79 5.30 -14.16
N LEU A 893 -18.35 4.53 -15.11
CA LEU A 893 -19.21 3.38 -14.79
C LEU A 893 -18.43 2.09 -14.51
N THR A 894 -19.03 1.27 -13.64
CA THR A 894 -18.48 -0.01 -13.19
C THR A 894 -18.48 -1.09 -14.29
N HIS A 895 -17.75 -2.18 -14.06
CA HIS A 895 -17.72 -3.38 -14.90
C HIS A 895 -19.01 -4.23 -14.85
N LEU A 896 -20.10 -3.69 -14.29
CA LEU A 896 -21.42 -4.34 -14.23
C LEU A 896 -22.31 -3.94 -15.43
N MET A 897 -21.82 -3.03 -16.28
CA MET A 897 -22.60 -2.27 -17.27
C MET A 897 -22.20 -2.55 -18.73
N ASP A 898 -21.74 -3.76 -19.03
CA ASP A 898 -21.28 -4.13 -20.38
C ASP A 898 -22.42 -4.52 -21.35
N GLN A 899 -23.60 -4.86 -20.83
CA GLN A 899 -24.84 -5.01 -21.61
C GLN A 899 -25.97 -4.24 -20.90
N PRO A 900 -26.61 -3.24 -21.54
CA PRO A 900 -27.79 -2.59 -20.98
C PRO A 900 -29.03 -3.51 -21.11
N PRO A 901 -29.95 -3.52 -20.13
CA PRO A 901 -31.16 -4.33 -20.18
C PRO A 901 -32.09 -3.89 -21.31
N ARG A 902 -32.63 -4.84 -22.09
CA ARG A 902 -33.62 -4.51 -23.13
C ARG A 902 -34.87 -3.93 -22.48
N THR A 903 -35.24 -2.71 -22.86
CA THR A 903 -36.20 -1.88 -22.11
C THR A 903 -37.56 -1.78 -22.81
N LEU A 904 -38.66 -2.07 -22.11
CA LEU A 904 -40.01 -1.72 -22.57
C LEU A 904 -40.48 -0.46 -21.83
N LEU A 905 -40.71 0.64 -22.57
CA LEU A 905 -41.29 1.87 -22.01
C LEU A 905 -42.80 1.91 -22.31
N VAL A 906 -43.61 1.86 -21.25
CA VAL A 906 -45.07 1.95 -21.29
C VAL A 906 -45.50 3.29 -20.69
N GLN A 907 -46.00 4.20 -21.52
CA GLN A 907 -46.36 5.56 -21.13
C GLN A 907 -47.42 6.13 -22.09
N ALA A 908 -48.54 6.63 -21.54
CA ALA A 908 -49.68 7.12 -22.32
C ALA A 908 -49.46 8.53 -22.89
N ASN A 909 -48.66 9.37 -22.22
CA ASN A 909 -48.36 10.73 -22.67
C ASN A 909 -47.23 10.73 -23.72
N VAL A 910 -47.60 10.86 -24.99
CA VAL A 910 -46.69 10.92 -26.15
C VAL A 910 -45.55 11.94 -25.97
N LYS A 911 -45.80 13.11 -25.36
CA LYS A 911 -44.77 14.15 -25.17
C LYS A 911 -43.70 13.71 -24.18
N LEU A 912 -44.09 13.02 -23.10
CA LEU A 912 -43.16 12.45 -22.12
C LEU A 912 -42.45 11.22 -22.67
N GLN A 913 -43.16 10.36 -23.39
CA GLN A 913 -42.59 9.16 -24.02
C GLN A 913 -41.45 9.53 -24.98
N VAL A 914 -41.66 10.51 -25.87
CA VAL A 914 -40.62 11.01 -26.80
C VAL A 914 -39.46 11.70 -26.08
N ALA A 915 -39.69 12.33 -24.92
CA ALA A 915 -38.61 12.91 -24.11
C ALA A 915 -37.74 11.82 -23.46
N ASN A 916 -38.37 10.79 -22.89
CA ASN A 916 -37.71 9.63 -22.29
C ASN A 916 -36.97 8.78 -23.35
N GLU A 917 -37.57 8.59 -24.53
CA GLU A 917 -36.98 7.84 -25.66
C GLU A 917 -35.64 8.45 -26.13
N LYS A 918 -35.57 9.79 -26.23
CA LYS A 918 -34.33 10.50 -26.58
C LYS A 918 -33.18 10.23 -25.60
N ILE A 919 -33.49 9.88 -24.35
CA ILE A 919 -32.50 9.61 -23.31
C ILE A 919 -32.03 8.14 -23.37
N LEU A 920 -32.95 7.18 -23.57
CA LEU A 920 -32.62 5.79 -23.88
C LEU A 920 -31.69 5.70 -25.12
N ARG A 921 -32.05 6.41 -26.19
CA ARG A 921 -31.26 6.53 -27.43
C ARG A 921 -29.89 7.18 -27.23
N LYS A 922 -29.77 8.16 -26.33
CA LYS A 922 -28.50 8.85 -26.04
C LYS A 922 -27.51 7.97 -25.28
N GLU A 923 -28.01 7.09 -24.40
CA GLU A 923 -27.24 6.19 -23.54
C GLU A 923 -27.07 4.78 -24.11
N HIS A 924 -27.50 4.54 -25.36
CA HIS A 924 -27.33 3.28 -26.10
C HIS A 924 -28.00 2.06 -25.44
N PHE A 925 -29.18 2.25 -24.85
CA PHE A 925 -30.06 1.13 -24.47
C PHE A 925 -30.80 0.62 -25.71
N ASP A 926 -31.23 -0.64 -25.71
CA ASP A 926 -32.29 -1.12 -26.62
C ASP A 926 -33.66 -0.82 -26.00
N TRP A 927 -34.61 -0.30 -26.79
CA TRP A 927 -35.98 -0.06 -26.32
C TRP A 927 -37.08 -0.45 -27.32
N ASP A 928 -38.24 -0.81 -26.77
CA ASP A 928 -39.53 -0.81 -27.45
C ASP A 928 -40.50 0.15 -26.73
N LEU A 929 -41.46 0.69 -27.49
CA LEU A 929 -42.49 1.61 -26.97
C LEU A 929 -43.89 0.97 -27.00
N ALA A 930 -44.68 1.28 -25.98
CA ALA A 930 -46.10 0.98 -25.88
C ALA A 930 -46.87 2.14 -25.21
N MET A 931 -48.06 2.46 -25.73
CA MET A 931 -48.95 3.48 -25.17
C MET A 931 -49.85 2.96 -24.04
N ASN A 932 -50.13 1.65 -24.04
CA ASN A 932 -51.09 0.98 -23.17
C ASN A 932 -50.72 -0.51 -22.97
N GLY A 933 -51.48 -1.21 -22.11
CA GLY A 933 -51.26 -2.62 -21.78
C GLY A 933 -51.42 -3.57 -22.98
N GLU A 934 -52.38 -3.29 -23.87
CA GLU A 934 -52.60 -4.07 -25.09
C GLU A 934 -51.39 -4.02 -26.03
N GLN A 935 -50.82 -2.84 -26.26
CA GLN A 935 -49.60 -2.70 -27.04
C GLN A 935 -48.41 -3.39 -26.36
N ALA A 936 -48.31 -3.36 -25.03
CA ALA A 936 -47.30 -4.12 -24.30
C ALA A 936 -47.47 -5.64 -24.52
N MET A 937 -48.70 -6.18 -24.45
CA MET A 937 -48.98 -7.58 -24.79
C MET A 937 -48.61 -7.93 -26.23
N LEU A 938 -48.85 -7.03 -27.20
CA LEU A 938 -48.44 -7.21 -28.58
C LEU A 938 -46.90 -7.25 -28.73
N ARG A 939 -46.16 -6.42 -27.98
CA ARG A 939 -44.68 -6.45 -27.94
C ARG A 939 -44.16 -7.78 -27.38
N PHE A 940 -44.65 -8.20 -26.21
CA PHE A 940 -44.30 -9.50 -25.61
C PHE A 940 -44.59 -10.66 -26.57
N THR A 941 -45.75 -10.66 -27.22
CA THR A 941 -46.15 -11.70 -28.19
C THR A 941 -45.27 -11.72 -29.43
N LYS A 942 -44.81 -10.55 -29.92
CA LYS A 942 -43.87 -10.47 -31.05
C LYS A 942 -42.48 -11.01 -30.68
N MET A 943 -41.97 -10.70 -29.49
CA MET A 943 -40.69 -11.25 -29.02
C MET A 943 -40.75 -12.78 -28.83
N ALA A 944 -41.84 -13.29 -28.23
CA ALA A 944 -42.06 -14.73 -28.07
C ALA A 944 -42.12 -15.47 -29.43
N LYS A 945 -42.63 -14.84 -30.50
CA LYS A 945 -42.62 -15.38 -31.86
C LYS A 945 -41.29 -15.29 -32.59
N ALA A 946 -40.40 -14.36 -32.20
CA ALA A 946 -39.03 -14.32 -32.74
C ALA A 946 -38.15 -15.45 -32.17
N ALA A 947 -38.42 -15.88 -30.92
CA ALA A 947 -37.68 -16.92 -30.23
C ALA A 947 -37.65 -18.28 -30.96
N SER A 948 -38.75 -18.66 -31.63
CA SER A 948 -38.93 -20.01 -32.20
C SER A 948 -38.03 -20.33 -33.40
N VAL A 949 -37.22 -19.36 -33.87
CA VAL A 949 -36.25 -19.56 -34.96
C VAL A 949 -34.83 -19.81 -34.41
N ASN A 950 -34.47 -19.20 -33.26
CA ASN A 950 -33.09 -19.15 -32.77
C ASN A 950 -32.86 -19.88 -31.42
N GLY A 951 -33.88 -20.54 -30.86
CA GLY A 951 -33.75 -21.40 -29.68
C GLY A 951 -33.60 -20.69 -28.32
N VAL A 952 -33.23 -19.41 -28.32
CA VAL A 952 -33.22 -18.53 -27.14
C VAL A 952 -34.43 -17.59 -27.19
N VAL A 953 -35.12 -17.40 -26.06
CA VAL A 953 -36.25 -16.46 -25.94
C VAL A 953 -35.72 -15.08 -25.55
N PRO A 954 -35.73 -14.06 -26.43
CA PRO A 954 -35.35 -12.71 -26.04
C PRO A 954 -36.48 -12.08 -25.21
N SER A 955 -36.15 -11.61 -24.01
CA SER A 955 -37.07 -10.97 -23.05
C SER A 955 -36.88 -9.46 -22.98
N TYR A 956 -37.82 -8.76 -22.32
CA TYR A 956 -37.55 -7.43 -21.77
C TYR A 956 -37.01 -7.59 -20.35
N ASP A 957 -35.82 -7.05 -20.13
CA ASP A 957 -35.08 -7.13 -18.88
C ASP A 957 -35.45 -6.00 -17.91
N LEU A 958 -35.82 -4.85 -18.49
CA LEU A 958 -36.31 -3.67 -17.78
C LEU A 958 -37.66 -3.26 -18.35
N ILE A 959 -38.65 -3.08 -17.48
CA ILE A 959 -39.95 -2.51 -17.84
C ILE A 959 -40.11 -1.20 -17.08
N ILE A 960 -40.39 -0.12 -17.80
CA ILE A 960 -40.64 1.20 -17.24
C ILE A 960 -42.11 1.53 -17.49
N LEU A 961 -42.89 1.62 -16.42
CA LEU A 961 -44.30 2.01 -16.44
C LEU A 961 -44.42 3.47 -16.00
N SER A 962 -45.34 4.24 -16.56
CA SER A 962 -45.70 5.56 -16.05
C SER A 962 -47.03 5.52 -15.31
N ASP A 963 -47.21 6.43 -14.35
CA ASP A 963 -48.45 6.65 -13.61
C ASP A 963 -49.65 7.12 -14.47
N ASP A 964 -49.40 7.57 -15.70
CA ASP A 964 -50.43 7.86 -16.71
C ASP A 964 -51.05 6.59 -17.36
N VAL A 965 -50.62 5.39 -16.95
CA VAL A 965 -51.13 4.09 -17.43
C VAL A 965 -52.21 3.54 -16.48
N ASN A 966 -53.39 3.24 -17.04
CA ASN A 966 -54.54 2.73 -16.30
C ASN A 966 -54.23 1.47 -15.45
N GLU A 967 -54.86 1.35 -14.27
CA GLU A 967 -54.61 0.23 -13.36
C GLU A 967 -54.98 -1.15 -13.97
N SER A 968 -55.95 -1.19 -14.90
CA SER A 968 -56.29 -2.36 -15.72
C SER A 968 -55.10 -2.92 -16.49
N ASP A 969 -54.28 -2.03 -17.01
CA ASP A 969 -53.20 -2.31 -17.96
C ASP A 969 -51.94 -2.72 -17.20
N CYS A 970 -51.66 -2.03 -16.08
CA CYS A 970 -50.66 -2.47 -15.10
C CYS A 970 -50.97 -3.89 -14.59
N ARG A 971 -52.23 -4.18 -14.23
CA ARG A 971 -52.66 -5.54 -13.84
C ARG A 971 -52.56 -6.56 -14.98
N MET A 972 -52.68 -6.14 -16.25
CA MET A 972 -52.47 -7.01 -17.41
C MET A 972 -50.99 -7.38 -17.58
N ILE A 973 -50.09 -6.41 -17.45
CA ILE A 973 -48.63 -6.61 -17.52
C ILE A 973 -48.13 -7.49 -16.36
N ASP A 974 -48.62 -7.25 -15.14
CA ASP A 974 -48.27 -8.06 -13.96
C ASP A 974 -48.69 -9.54 -14.12
N ARG A 975 -49.89 -9.81 -14.64
CA ARG A 975 -50.34 -11.19 -14.94
C ARG A 975 -49.40 -11.89 -15.92
N TYR A 976 -48.97 -11.20 -16.99
CA TYR A 976 -48.02 -11.76 -17.95
C TYR A 976 -46.69 -12.10 -17.26
N LEU A 977 -46.14 -11.17 -16.46
CA LEU A 977 -44.91 -11.39 -15.69
C LEU A 977 -45.01 -12.50 -14.64
N ARG A 978 -46.21 -12.85 -14.15
CA ARG A 978 -46.44 -13.99 -13.23
C ARG A 978 -46.78 -15.31 -13.93
N SER A 979 -47.13 -15.29 -15.23
CA SER A 979 -47.48 -16.49 -16.00
C SER A 979 -46.29 -17.33 -16.47
N GLY A 980 -45.06 -16.87 -16.24
CA GLY A 980 -43.82 -17.56 -16.59
C GLY A 980 -43.58 -18.86 -15.79
N ASP A 981 -44.11 -19.96 -16.31
CA ASP A 981 -43.73 -21.37 -16.10
C ASP A 981 -43.38 -21.81 -14.66
N SER A 982 -44.07 -21.26 -13.66
CA SER A 982 -43.92 -21.68 -12.27
C SER A 982 -45.28 -21.88 -11.60
N LYS A 983 -45.57 -23.13 -11.21
CA LYS A 983 -46.82 -23.53 -10.51
C LYS A 983 -46.95 -22.99 -9.06
N LYS A 984 -46.28 -21.88 -8.73
CA LYS A 984 -46.25 -21.23 -7.41
C LYS A 984 -46.19 -19.69 -7.46
N GLY A 985 -46.79 -19.06 -8.48
CA GLY A 985 -47.29 -17.66 -8.41
C GLY A 985 -46.26 -16.55 -8.11
N LYS A 986 -44.97 -16.78 -8.36
CA LYS A 986 -43.93 -15.75 -8.24
C LYS A 986 -43.75 -15.02 -9.57
N LEU A 987 -43.41 -13.74 -9.50
CA LEU A 987 -42.98 -12.95 -10.66
C LEU A 987 -41.78 -13.63 -11.33
N ASN A 988 -41.75 -13.70 -12.67
CA ASN A 988 -40.62 -14.23 -13.41
C ASN A 988 -39.36 -13.45 -13.02
N SER A 989 -38.37 -14.14 -12.47
CA SER A 989 -37.55 -13.56 -11.40
C SER A 989 -36.59 -12.47 -11.84
N ASP A 990 -36.26 -12.40 -13.13
CA ASP A 990 -35.06 -11.72 -13.61
C ASP A 990 -35.36 -10.33 -14.23
N VAL A 991 -36.64 -9.99 -14.39
CA VAL A 991 -37.10 -8.69 -14.92
C VAL A 991 -37.15 -7.63 -13.82
N LEU A 992 -36.59 -6.45 -14.10
CA LEU A 992 -36.72 -5.26 -13.24
C LEU A 992 -37.91 -4.40 -13.69
N VAL A 993 -38.75 -3.96 -12.75
CA VAL A 993 -39.90 -3.08 -13.02
C VAL A 993 -39.71 -1.74 -12.32
N CYS A 994 -39.70 -0.66 -13.10
CA CYS A 994 -39.59 0.72 -12.62
C CYS A 994 -40.89 1.49 -12.89
N SER A 995 -41.31 2.32 -11.94
CA SER A 995 -42.46 3.22 -12.11
C SER A 995 -42.05 4.68 -12.10
N LEU A 996 -42.51 5.44 -13.09
CA LEU A 996 -42.36 6.88 -13.20
C LEU A 996 -43.58 7.57 -12.57
N LEU A 997 -43.33 8.47 -11.62
CA LEU A 997 -44.31 9.45 -11.11
C LEU A 997 -44.18 10.73 -11.92
N THR A 998 -45.14 11.01 -12.79
CA THR A 998 -45.17 12.11 -13.76
C THR A 998 -46.38 13.05 -13.60
N ASP A 999 -47.38 12.68 -12.80
CA ASP A 999 -48.53 13.52 -12.47
C ASP A 999 -48.07 14.88 -11.87
N PRO A 1000 -48.46 16.02 -12.46
CA PRO A 1000 -48.10 17.35 -11.96
C PRO A 1000 -48.70 17.68 -10.59
N LEU A 1001 -49.70 16.94 -10.11
CA LEU A 1001 -50.28 17.09 -8.76
C LEU A 1001 -49.44 16.44 -7.66
N ILE A 1002 -48.51 15.54 -8.01
CA ILE A 1002 -47.63 14.86 -7.06
C ILE A 1002 -46.37 15.70 -6.86
N GLU A 1003 -46.32 16.49 -5.78
CA GLU A 1003 -45.13 17.26 -5.41
C GLU A 1003 -44.33 16.59 -4.28
N ILE A 1004 -43.21 15.95 -4.66
CA ILE A 1004 -42.24 15.37 -3.72
C ILE A 1004 -41.01 16.27 -3.63
N GLN A 1005 -40.59 16.60 -2.40
CA GLN A 1005 -39.37 17.39 -2.15
C GLN A 1005 -38.11 16.64 -2.58
N PHE A 1006 -37.15 17.36 -3.17
CA PHE A 1006 -35.80 16.83 -3.43
C PHE A 1006 -34.96 16.85 -2.15
N SER A 1007 -34.19 15.79 -1.94
CA SER A 1007 -33.21 15.74 -0.86
C SER A 1007 -32.05 16.71 -1.12
N THR A 1008 -31.50 17.30 -0.07
CA THR A 1008 -30.23 18.06 -0.14
C THR A 1008 -29.02 17.18 -0.48
N MET A 1009 -29.18 15.86 -0.39
CA MET A 1009 -28.13 14.87 -0.60
C MET A 1009 -28.42 13.97 -1.81
N ILE A 1010 -27.40 13.71 -2.62
CA ILE A 1010 -27.44 12.63 -3.63
C ILE A 1010 -27.37 11.25 -2.95
N CYS A 1011 -28.10 10.27 -3.49
CA CYS A 1011 -28.13 8.91 -2.94
C CYS A 1011 -26.79 8.19 -3.03
N ASP A 1012 -26.56 7.21 -2.17
CA ASP A 1012 -25.24 6.57 -2.00
C ASP A 1012 -24.72 5.89 -3.28
N ALA A 1013 -25.58 5.24 -4.07
CA ALA A 1013 -25.18 4.69 -5.38
C ALA A 1013 -24.69 5.79 -6.36
N CYS A 1014 -25.23 7.02 -6.28
CA CYS A 1014 -24.70 8.15 -7.04
C CYS A 1014 -23.42 8.74 -6.42
N ARG A 1015 -23.28 8.72 -5.09
CA ARG A 1015 -22.03 9.16 -4.42
C ARG A 1015 -20.85 8.27 -4.80
N VAL A 1016 -21.03 6.96 -4.76
CA VAL A 1016 -20.02 5.95 -5.13
C VAL A 1016 -19.55 6.14 -6.57
N ALA A 1017 -20.46 6.35 -7.52
CA ALA A 1017 -20.11 6.60 -8.92
C ALA A 1017 -19.47 7.98 -9.18
N HIS A 1018 -19.59 8.92 -8.25
CA HIS A 1018 -18.82 10.19 -8.21
C HIS A 1018 -17.50 10.04 -7.44
N GLY A 1019 -17.03 8.81 -7.20
CA GLY A 1019 -15.78 8.50 -6.48
C GLY A 1019 -15.82 8.80 -4.97
N ARG A 1020 -16.99 9.18 -4.42
CA ARG A 1020 -17.14 9.55 -3.01
C ARG A 1020 -17.44 8.31 -2.18
N ARG A 1021 -16.66 8.05 -1.13
CA ARG A 1021 -16.90 6.93 -0.21
C ARG A 1021 -18.13 7.20 0.64
N THR A 1022 -18.97 6.18 0.79
CA THR A 1022 -20.16 6.18 1.64
C THR A 1022 -19.92 5.21 2.80
N SER A 1023 -19.66 5.75 3.99
CA SER A 1023 -19.36 4.94 5.20
C SER A 1023 -20.61 4.34 5.86
N VAL A 1024 -21.78 4.96 5.63
CA VAL A 1024 -23.09 4.52 6.12
C VAL A 1024 -24.10 4.75 5.00
N ALA A 1025 -25.10 3.87 4.86
CA ALA A 1025 -26.26 4.14 4.00
C ALA A 1025 -27.10 5.26 4.62
N ALA A 1026 -27.09 6.44 4.02
CA ALA A 1026 -27.84 7.58 4.51
C ALA A 1026 -29.29 7.48 4.02
N GLU A 1027 -30.26 7.34 4.94
CA GLU A 1027 -31.67 7.38 4.54
C GLU A 1027 -31.97 8.73 3.86
N LEU A 1028 -32.35 8.68 2.58
CA LEU A 1028 -32.66 9.87 1.82
C LEU A 1028 -34.03 10.38 2.26
N PHE A 1029 -34.05 11.54 2.93
CA PHE A 1029 -35.25 12.32 3.12
C PHE A 1029 -35.51 13.10 1.82
N GLY A 1030 -36.45 12.63 1.00
CA GLY A 1030 -36.80 13.19 -0.30
C GLY A 1030 -36.15 12.50 -1.52
N VAL A 1031 -36.46 12.99 -2.72
CA VAL A 1031 -36.01 12.45 -4.01
C VAL A 1031 -34.53 12.73 -4.24
N CYS A 1032 -33.77 11.77 -4.78
CA CYS A 1032 -32.36 11.99 -5.15
C CYS A 1032 -32.24 13.07 -6.26
N PRO A 1033 -31.59 14.23 -6.00
CA PRO A 1033 -31.50 15.32 -6.99
C PRO A 1033 -30.61 14.99 -8.20
N HIS A 1034 -29.88 13.87 -8.20
CA HIS A 1034 -29.02 13.44 -9.30
C HIS A 1034 -29.70 12.43 -10.25
N CYS A 1035 -30.25 11.32 -9.72
CA CYS A 1035 -30.87 10.24 -10.53
C CYS A 1035 -32.40 10.19 -10.48
N GLY A 1036 -33.06 11.03 -9.68
CA GLY A 1036 -34.53 11.09 -9.60
C GLY A 1036 -35.20 9.91 -8.88
N ILE A 1037 -34.44 8.96 -8.34
CA ILE A 1037 -34.99 7.80 -7.61
C ILE A 1037 -35.62 8.26 -6.28
N VAL A 1038 -36.80 7.73 -5.98
CA VAL A 1038 -37.59 7.97 -4.78
C VAL A 1038 -37.33 6.85 -3.74
N PRO A 1039 -37.12 7.17 -2.45
CA PRO A 1039 -37.00 6.17 -1.39
C PRO A 1039 -38.25 5.30 -1.26
N LYS A 1040 -38.09 3.98 -1.10
CA LYS A 1040 -39.23 3.03 -1.13
C LYS A 1040 -40.29 3.28 -0.05
N LYS A 1041 -39.90 3.78 1.13
CA LYS A 1041 -40.82 4.18 2.22
C LYS A 1041 -41.79 5.31 1.80
N LEU A 1042 -41.30 6.26 1.01
CA LEU A 1042 -42.05 7.43 0.53
C LEU A 1042 -42.86 7.07 -0.72
N ALA A 1043 -42.29 6.23 -1.60
CA ALA A 1043 -42.92 5.82 -2.84
C ALA A 1043 -44.20 4.96 -2.68
N THR A 1044 -44.41 4.36 -1.50
CA THR A 1044 -45.64 3.60 -1.18
C THR A 1044 -46.87 4.47 -0.92
N GLU A 1045 -46.71 5.78 -0.73
CA GLU A 1045 -47.81 6.71 -0.47
C GLU A 1045 -48.47 7.24 -1.76
N PHE A 1046 -47.74 7.18 -2.89
CA PHE A 1046 -48.12 7.81 -4.17
C PHE A 1046 -48.45 6.81 -5.30
N LEU A 1047 -48.48 5.51 -5.02
CA LEU A 1047 -48.76 4.47 -6.01
C LEU A 1047 -49.94 3.58 -5.60
N PRO A 1048 -50.87 3.23 -6.53
CA PRO A 1048 -51.93 2.27 -6.26
C PRO A 1048 -51.39 0.92 -5.78
N ALA A 1049 -52.09 0.27 -4.85
CA ALA A 1049 -51.61 -0.95 -4.18
C ALA A 1049 -51.21 -2.09 -5.14
N ALA A 1050 -51.90 -2.24 -6.28
CA ALA A 1050 -51.52 -3.21 -7.31
C ALA A 1050 -50.16 -2.88 -7.94
N VAL A 1051 -49.90 -1.59 -8.24
CA VAL A 1051 -48.64 -1.11 -8.82
C VAL A 1051 -47.49 -1.24 -7.79
N VAL A 1052 -47.73 -0.94 -6.52
CA VAL A 1052 -46.77 -1.18 -5.43
C VAL A 1052 -46.31 -2.66 -5.38
N SER A 1053 -47.20 -3.61 -5.67
CA SER A 1053 -46.91 -5.05 -5.59
C SER A 1053 -46.01 -5.61 -6.72
N MET A 1054 -45.86 -4.87 -7.82
CA MET A 1054 -45.00 -5.24 -8.97
C MET A 1054 -43.75 -4.35 -9.09
N THR A 1055 -43.76 -3.17 -8.48
CA THR A 1055 -42.73 -2.14 -8.64
C THR A 1055 -41.50 -2.40 -7.77
N HIS A 1056 -40.32 -2.30 -8.39
CA HIS A 1056 -39.03 -2.47 -7.72
C HIS A 1056 -38.33 -1.14 -7.43
N VAL A 1057 -38.42 -0.18 -8.36
CA VAL A 1057 -37.79 1.15 -8.27
C VAL A 1057 -38.79 2.23 -8.68
N VAL A 1058 -38.81 3.37 -8.01
CA VAL A 1058 -39.67 4.51 -8.36
C VAL A 1058 -38.83 5.74 -8.68
N VAL A 1059 -39.22 6.46 -9.73
CA VAL A 1059 -38.48 7.61 -10.30
C VAL A 1059 -39.44 8.79 -10.46
N TYR A 1060 -39.00 9.99 -10.10
CA TYR A 1060 -39.81 11.20 -10.10
C TYR A 1060 -39.56 12.08 -11.32
N LYS A 1061 -40.66 12.55 -11.92
CA LYS A 1061 -40.82 13.41 -13.10
C LYS A 1061 -40.27 12.82 -14.41
N HIS A 1062 -38.95 12.66 -14.56
CA HIS A 1062 -38.33 12.29 -15.85
C HIS A 1062 -37.14 11.34 -15.70
N ILE A 1063 -36.96 10.43 -16.66
CA ILE A 1063 -35.74 9.64 -16.78
C ILE A 1063 -34.55 10.57 -17.04
N ARG A 1064 -33.40 10.23 -16.46
CA ARG A 1064 -32.09 10.85 -16.78
C ARG A 1064 -31.10 9.74 -17.16
N ALA A 1065 -30.00 10.10 -17.81
CA ALA A 1065 -28.90 9.14 -18.05
C ALA A 1065 -28.44 8.46 -16.75
N THR A 1066 -28.31 9.28 -15.69
CA THR A 1066 -27.98 8.87 -14.33
C THR A 1066 -29.06 8.00 -13.65
N THR A 1067 -30.29 7.98 -14.17
CA THR A 1067 -31.35 7.04 -13.77
C THR A 1067 -31.16 5.69 -14.45
N LEU A 1068 -30.97 5.70 -15.78
CA LEU A 1068 -30.80 4.49 -16.59
C LEU A 1068 -29.61 3.64 -16.12
N HIS A 1069 -28.45 4.28 -15.84
CA HIS A 1069 -27.27 3.58 -15.31
C HIS A 1069 -27.58 2.85 -13.99
N ARG A 1070 -28.40 3.43 -13.09
CA ARG A 1070 -28.77 2.80 -11.81
C ARG A 1070 -29.78 1.68 -11.96
N LEU A 1071 -30.75 1.82 -12.88
CA LEU A 1071 -31.70 0.76 -13.18
C LEU A 1071 -30.99 -0.48 -13.76
N ALA A 1072 -30.01 -0.28 -14.63
CA ALA A 1072 -29.24 -1.37 -15.22
C ALA A 1072 -28.27 -2.04 -14.25
N GLU A 1073 -27.61 -1.30 -13.35
CA GLU A 1073 -26.85 -1.89 -12.23
C GLU A 1073 -27.74 -2.76 -11.32
N LEU A 1074 -28.91 -2.25 -10.92
CA LEU A 1074 -29.87 -2.96 -10.06
C LEU A 1074 -30.44 -4.23 -10.72
N TRP A 1075 -30.59 -4.22 -12.05
CA TRP A 1075 -30.91 -5.42 -12.82
C TRP A 1075 -29.75 -6.42 -12.80
N ARG A 1076 -28.51 -6.00 -13.14
CA ARG A 1076 -27.35 -6.90 -13.22
C ARG A 1076 -27.04 -7.58 -11.88
N GLU A 1077 -27.14 -6.85 -10.76
CA GLU A 1077 -27.01 -7.42 -9.41
C GLU A 1077 -28.00 -8.57 -9.16
N ARG A 1078 -29.23 -8.42 -9.65
CA ARG A 1078 -30.30 -9.41 -9.49
C ARG A 1078 -30.05 -10.65 -10.35
N SER A 1079 -29.60 -10.48 -11.59
CA SER A 1079 -29.20 -11.58 -12.48
C SER A 1079 -28.00 -12.37 -11.94
N LEU A 1080 -27.02 -11.69 -11.34
CA LEU A 1080 -25.80 -12.32 -10.82
C LEU A 1080 -26.05 -13.21 -9.60
N LYS A 1081 -26.87 -12.75 -8.64
CA LYS A 1081 -27.19 -13.49 -7.41
C LYS A 1081 -27.78 -14.88 -7.72
N ARG A 1082 -28.64 -14.98 -8.74
CA ARG A 1082 -29.26 -16.25 -9.17
C ARG A 1082 -28.28 -17.23 -9.83
N LYS A 1083 -27.29 -16.73 -10.60
CA LYS A 1083 -26.25 -17.60 -11.21
C LYS A 1083 -25.32 -18.20 -10.14
N SER A 1084 -25.06 -17.46 -9.06
CA SER A 1084 -24.32 -17.94 -7.89
C SER A 1084 -25.00 -19.11 -7.17
N GLU A 1085 -26.33 -19.21 -7.24
CA GLU A 1085 -27.12 -20.29 -6.61
C GLU A 1085 -27.21 -21.56 -7.47
N GLN A 1086 -26.75 -21.51 -8.74
CA GLN A 1086 -26.80 -22.65 -9.67
C GLN A 1086 -25.44 -23.32 -9.91
N LEU A 1087 -24.32 -22.65 -9.64
CA LEU A 1087 -22.98 -23.23 -9.73
C LEU A 1087 -22.43 -23.58 -8.34
N HIS A 1088 -22.70 -24.82 -7.91
CA HIS A 1088 -21.92 -25.50 -6.86
C HIS A 1088 -21.27 -26.76 -7.47
N ARG A 1089 -20.08 -26.58 -8.04
CA ARG A 1089 -19.20 -27.66 -8.52
C ARG A 1089 -17.74 -27.27 -8.34
N GLY A 1090 -17.07 -27.87 -7.35
CA GLY A 1090 -15.61 -28.06 -7.27
C GLY A 1090 -14.72 -26.80 -7.12
N PRO A 1091 -13.78 -26.77 -6.15
CA PRO A 1091 -12.80 -25.67 -6.05
C PRO A 1091 -11.84 -25.56 -7.25
N GLU A 1092 -11.70 -26.62 -8.05
CA GLU A 1092 -10.89 -26.61 -9.29
C GLU A 1092 -11.45 -25.66 -10.36
N VAL A 1093 -12.76 -25.41 -10.39
CA VAL A 1093 -13.39 -24.52 -11.39
C VAL A 1093 -13.00 -23.06 -11.15
N GLU A 1094 -12.81 -22.67 -9.88
CA GLU A 1094 -12.37 -21.32 -9.52
C GLU A 1094 -10.88 -21.09 -9.86
N ALA A 1095 -10.05 -22.13 -9.79
CA ALA A 1095 -8.61 -22.05 -10.08
C ALA A 1095 -8.29 -21.82 -11.57
N HIS A 1096 -9.11 -22.37 -12.48
CA HIS A 1096 -8.85 -22.34 -13.93
C HIS A 1096 -9.68 -21.32 -14.72
N LEU A 1097 -10.62 -20.60 -14.09
CA LEU A 1097 -11.53 -19.64 -14.77
C LEU A 1097 -12.26 -20.26 -15.99
N GLY A 1098 -12.51 -21.57 -15.97
CA GLY A 1098 -13.10 -22.34 -17.08
C GLY A 1098 -12.13 -22.85 -18.15
N PHE A 1099 -10.88 -22.42 -18.17
CA PHE A 1099 -9.91 -22.72 -19.23
C PHE A 1099 -9.16 -24.04 -18.95
N THR A 1100 -9.68 -25.18 -19.45
CA THR A 1100 -9.02 -26.50 -19.37
C THR A 1100 -8.52 -26.98 -20.73
N LYS A 1101 -7.47 -27.82 -20.74
CA LYS A 1101 -6.89 -28.42 -21.97
C LYS A 1101 -7.96 -29.05 -22.87
N GLU A 1102 -8.87 -29.83 -22.27
CA GLU A 1102 -9.95 -30.47 -23.01
C GLU A 1102 -10.98 -29.48 -23.58
N ALA A 1103 -11.33 -28.42 -22.84
CA ALA A 1103 -12.29 -27.41 -23.30
C ALA A 1103 -11.73 -26.67 -24.51
N PHE A 1104 -10.46 -26.27 -24.45
CA PHE A 1104 -9.72 -25.70 -25.58
C PHE A 1104 -9.80 -26.59 -26.82
N PHE A 1105 -9.41 -27.86 -26.70
CA PHE A 1105 -9.36 -28.77 -27.84
C PHE A 1105 -10.75 -29.11 -28.42
N ARG A 1106 -11.79 -29.21 -27.59
CA ARG A 1106 -13.17 -29.37 -28.06
C ARG A 1106 -13.65 -28.17 -28.86
N GLU A 1107 -13.35 -26.94 -28.43
CA GLU A 1107 -13.76 -25.73 -29.14
C GLU A 1107 -12.98 -25.52 -30.45
N MET A 1108 -11.70 -25.88 -30.48
CA MET A 1108 -10.88 -25.89 -31.70
C MET A 1108 -11.36 -26.92 -32.74
N ASP A 1109 -11.75 -28.13 -32.33
CA ASP A 1109 -12.26 -29.14 -33.27
C ASP A 1109 -13.62 -28.72 -33.86
N VAL A 1110 -14.51 -28.14 -33.06
CA VAL A 1110 -15.78 -27.53 -33.53
C VAL A 1110 -15.52 -26.38 -34.52
N ALA A 1111 -14.57 -25.49 -34.23
CA ALA A 1111 -14.20 -24.41 -35.15
C ALA A 1111 -13.58 -24.93 -36.46
N LEU A 1112 -12.77 -25.99 -36.41
CA LEU A 1112 -12.22 -26.64 -37.61
C LEU A 1112 -13.33 -27.29 -38.45
N GLN A 1113 -14.31 -27.93 -37.82
CA GLN A 1113 -15.50 -28.48 -38.51
C GLN A 1113 -16.34 -27.38 -39.16
N ASN A 1114 -16.60 -26.27 -38.46
CA ASN A 1114 -17.33 -25.12 -39.01
C ASN A 1114 -16.61 -24.48 -40.21
N GLY A 1115 -15.28 -24.31 -40.12
CA GLY A 1115 -14.46 -23.81 -41.24
C GLY A 1115 -14.55 -24.72 -42.48
N ARG A 1116 -14.43 -26.03 -42.30
CA ARG A 1116 -14.59 -27.05 -43.36
C ARG A 1116 -16.01 -27.09 -43.96
N GLN A 1117 -17.03 -26.75 -43.18
CA GLN A 1117 -18.43 -26.63 -43.63
C GLN A 1117 -18.73 -25.27 -44.31
N GLY A 1118 -17.76 -24.36 -44.37
CA GLY A 1118 -17.93 -23.03 -44.97
C GLY A 1118 -18.67 -22.03 -44.08
N HIS A 1119 -18.83 -22.33 -42.78
CA HIS A 1119 -19.52 -21.48 -41.81
C HIS A 1119 -18.58 -20.38 -41.29
N PHE A 1120 -18.37 -19.36 -42.12
CA PHE A 1120 -17.58 -18.16 -41.80
C PHE A 1120 -18.46 -17.01 -41.29
N LEU A 1121 -17.92 -16.19 -40.40
CA LEU A 1121 -18.55 -14.91 -40.02
C LEU A 1121 -18.49 -13.92 -41.20
N PRO A 1122 -19.60 -13.23 -41.55
CA PRO A 1122 -19.60 -12.25 -42.64
C PRO A 1122 -18.55 -11.15 -42.45
N LYS A 1123 -17.93 -10.65 -43.53
CA LYS A 1123 -16.94 -9.55 -43.47
C LYS A 1123 -17.46 -8.24 -42.87
N SER A 1124 -18.79 -8.08 -42.78
CA SER A 1124 -19.49 -6.95 -42.16
C SER A 1124 -20.13 -7.28 -40.80
N HIS A 1125 -20.05 -8.54 -40.34
CA HIS A 1125 -20.59 -8.97 -39.06
C HIS A 1125 -19.71 -8.46 -37.91
N ILE A 1126 -20.38 -8.04 -36.84
CA ILE A 1126 -19.77 -7.46 -35.65
C ILE A 1126 -19.93 -8.49 -34.54
N PRO A 1127 -18.85 -9.11 -34.03
CA PRO A 1127 -18.95 -9.97 -32.85
C PRO A 1127 -19.28 -9.10 -31.62
N GLU A 1128 -20.43 -9.31 -30.99
CA GLU A 1128 -20.85 -8.54 -29.80
C GLU A 1128 -20.24 -9.09 -28.50
N MET A 1129 -18.91 -9.27 -28.51
CA MET A 1129 -18.09 -9.73 -27.39
C MET A 1129 -17.99 -8.67 -26.28
N ALA A 1130 -19.09 -8.46 -25.57
CA ALA A 1130 -19.24 -7.62 -24.38
C ALA A 1130 -19.52 -8.47 -23.12
N LEU A 1131 -18.58 -9.37 -22.80
CA LEU A 1131 -18.39 -9.92 -21.45
C LEU A 1131 -19.56 -10.77 -20.89
N SER A 1132 -20.30 -11.50 -21.74
CA SER A 1132 -21.20 -12.59 -21.31
C SER A 1132 -20.97 -13.88 -22.10
N ALA A 1133 -20.88 -15.00 -21.39
CA ALA A 1133 -20.80 -16.34 -21.97
C ALA A 1133 -22.19 -16.81 -22.45
N THR A 1134 -22.73 -16.14 -23.48
CA THR A 1134 -24.05 -16.40 -24.08
C THR A 1134 -24.01 -16.62 -25.58
N GLU A 1135 -22.87 -16.35 -26.24
CA GLU A 1135 -22.65 -16.69 -27.66
C GLU A 1135 -21.79 -17.95 -27.87
N THR A 1136 -21.50 -18.70 -26.80
CA THR A 1136 -20.94 -20.05 -26.91
C THR A 1136 -22.02 -20.99 -27.46
N PHE A 1137 -21.93 -21.31 -28.75
CA PHE A 1137 -22.95 -22.06 -29.49
C PHE A 1137 -23.05 -23.52 -29.00
N VAL A 1138 -24.07 -23.83 -28.17
CA VAL A 1138 -24.29 -25.19 -27.66
C VAL A 1138 -24.94 -26.06 -28.72
N GLY A 1139 -24.10 -26.60 -29.62
CA GLY A 1139 -24.47 -27.67 -30.54
C GLY A 1139 -24.89 -28.94 -29.80
N ALA A 1140 -26.16 -29.30 -29.94
CA ALA A 1140 -26.86 -30.49 -29.43
C ALA A 1140 -26.02 -31.64 -28.81
N THR A 1141 -26.27 -31.95 -27.54
CA THR A 1141 -26.14 -33.32 -27.01
C THR A 1141 -27.26 -33.65 -26.03
N HIS A 1142 -27.88 -34.82 -26.18
CA HIS A 1142 -28.85 -35.35 -25.22
C HIS A 1142 -28.12 -35.86 -23.96
N LEU A 1143 -28.51 -35.39 -22.78
CA LEU A 1143 -28.03 -35.96 -21.50
C LEU A 1143 -28.76 -37.26 -21.16
N THR A 1144 -28.39 -38.36 -21.80
CA THR A 1144 -28.88 -39.70 -21.47
C THR A 1144 -28.09 -40.35 -20.33
N LYS A 1145 -28.64 -40.23 -19.10
CA LYS A 1145 -28.28 -40.96 -17.86
C LYS A 1145 -26.92 -40.62 -17.21
N PRO A 1146 -26.83 -40.69 -15.87
CA PRO A 1146 -25.56 -40.63 -15.15
C PRO A 1146 -24.86 -42.00 -15.11
N PRO A 1147 -23.51 -42.06 -15.13
CA PRO A 1147 -22.77 -43.22 -14.66
C PRO A 1147 -22.82 -43.33 -13.12
N HIS A 1148 -22.61 -44.54 -12.61
CA HIS A 1148 -22.58 -44.81 -11.16
C HIS A 1148 -21.19 -44.53 -10.55
N SER A 1149 -21.17 -44.54 -9.21
CA SER A 1149 -20.02 -44.40 -8.33
C SER A 1149 -18.86 -45.36 -8.60
N ALA A 1150 -17.64 -44.83 -8.46
CA ALA A 1150 -16.53 -45.48 -7.76
C ALA A 1150 -15.95 -44.44 -6.79
#